data_AF-A0AAE0Q676-F1
#
_entry.id   AF-A0AAE0Q676-F1
#
_cell.length_a   1.000
_cell.length_b   1.000
_cell.length_c   1.000
_cell.angle_alpha   90.00
_cell.angle_beta   90.00
_cell.angle_gamma   90.00
#
_symmetry.space_group_name_H-M   'P 1'
#
loop_
_entity.id
_entity.type
_entity.pdbx_description
1 polymer ?
#
loop_
_entity_poly.entity_id
_entity_poly.type
_entity_poly.pdbx_seq_one_letter_code
_entity_poly.pdbx_strand_id
1 'polypeptide(L)'
;MGNQQQSCRIIVPVAMLLMATVGILLLAINTEDVKEPTQYMYGIVLDAGSSHTAMFIYKWPADKQNDTGIVSQHSECHVKGGGISSYAGQKGGAALSLESCMEQAMKNIPKARHQVTPLYLGATAGMRLLNISQPKVSDEILKEVEEKLKSYPFRFKGASILTGQEEGAYGWVTVNYLLENFIKYGFVGHWLSPGKETVGALDFGGASTQITFETKEKVEDKNNLMTLQLYGKNYSIYTQSFLCYGRDQMLRQLLAHLIQSQGTNGLIVHPCFPEGYNVSKTLDTLFDSPCTASSKPSLFNEAKQLTIVGSGNYNHCLKNVSQIFSFNICSYSKCSFNGVFQPIVAGKFMAFSAFYYIYYFLQRATGITVTSPKLLEEAAINVCNLSFPEMLQKFPEQQSRLQDYCAATVFMQVLLLRGYGFDQTSFSRISFQKKAGDTSIGWALGYILNLSSLLPSESVSLRKAICPGAWSMLVFLFTFLFILAVVLLLMTMCCKKKEISATRSIIQRAQETKMFAGLSELGISNGEDLKETLTNCTEPLKAIDQFQMENGILLPTLQSALPFLDLHGTPRLEFHQSVFDELRDKLMERVAFIAEGKDEDRYHKLEELLEKSFPLVRMPSIQPVVMQVMKHLPKVPEKKLKQVMADKELYKVCAVEVKRQIWQDNQALFGDEVSPLLKQYIVEKEAALFSNDLSILHNFFSPSPKTRRQGEVVQKLTQMIGKNVKLYDMVLQFLRTLFLRTRNVHYCTLRAELLMSLHDLDVSEICSVDPCHKFTWCLDACIREKFVDAKRARELQGFLDSMKKGQEQVLGDLSMILCDPFASNTLVLSTVRNLQELLSQDALPRDSPDLLLLLRMLCLGQGAWDMIDSQVFKEPRLELEVVTRFLPAMMSIVVDDYTFTVEQKLPSEEKSSLTYPNTLPDTFTRYLQENRVACEMGLYYVLHIAKQRNKNALQRLLPALGVATANHLSPPIPIFCILNPCTH
;
A
#
# COMPACT_ATOMS: atom_id res chain seq x y z
N MET A 1 -50.88 44.16 22.11
CA MET A 1 -49.72 43.52 21.44
C MET A 1 -48.48 44.42 21.45
N GLY A 2 -48.18 45.14 22.55
CA GLY A 2 -47.04 46.07 22.65
C GLY A 2 -45.73 45.45 23.16
N ASN A 3 -45.78 44.32 23.87
CA ASN A 3 -44.59 43.74 24.51
C ASN A 3 -43.78 42.75 23.65
N GLN A 4 -44.35 42.17 22.58
CA GLN A 4 -43.63 41.21 21.73
C GLN A 4 -42.77 41.86 20.64
N GLN A 5 -43.05 43.14 20.31
CA GLN A 5 -42.38 43.86 19.23
C GLN A 5 -41.12 44.63 19.69
N GLN A 6 -40.92 44.73 21.01
CA GLN A 6 -39.75 45.37 21.63
C GLN A 6 -38.55 44.41 21.68
N SER A 7 -38.78 43.11 21.87
CA SER A 7 -37.71 42.09 21.94
C SER A 7 -36.97 41.89 20.62
N CYS A 8 -37.65 41.88 19.46
CA CYS A 8 -36.99 41.65 18.16
C CYS A 8 -36.03 42.78 17.71
N ARG A 9 -36.18 44.01 18.21
CA ARG A 9 -35.34 45.16 17.81
C ARG A 9 -33.95 45.17 18.45
N ILE A 10 -33.80 44.50 19.59
CA ILE A 10 -32.54 44.38 20.33
C ILE A 10 -31.83 43.06 19.95
N ILE A 11 -32.59 42.01 19.62
CA ILE A 11 -32.04 40.69 19.29
C ILE A 11 -31.08 40.74 18.10
N VAL A 12 -31.37 41.49 17.05
CA VAL A 12 -30.53 41.52 15.84
C VAL A 12 -29.18 42.21 16.08
N PRO A 13 -29.11 43.42 16.68
CA PRO A 13 -27.83 44.01 17.07
C PRO A 13 -27.05 43.17 18.08
N VAL A 14 -27.73 42.54 19.05
CA VAL A 14 -27.09 41.67 20.05
C VAL A 14 -26.52 40.40 19.41
N ALA A 15 -27.25 39.79 18.47
CA ALA A 15 -26.76 38.65 17.69
C ALA A 15 -25.57 39.04 16.80
N MET A 16 -25.58 40.23 16.18
CA MET A 16 -24.43 40.75 15.44
C MET A 16 -23.22 41.01 16.35
N LEU A 17 -23.44 41.54 17.55
CA LEU A 17 -22.38 41.76 18.53
C LEU A 17 -21.77 40.42 18.97
N LEU A 18 -22.61 39.43 19.28
CA LEU A 18 -22.16 38.06 19.61
C LEU A 18 -21.38 37.43 18.46
N MET A 19 -21.90 37.48 17.23
CA MET A 19 -21.20 36.98 16.04
C MET A 19 -19.86 37.67 15.80
N ALA A 20 -19.79 39.00 15.97
CA ALA A 20 -18.55 39.76 15.82
C ALA A 20 -17.54 39.42 16.91
N THR A 21 -17.97 39.30 18.17
CA THR A 21 -17.09 38.90 19.28
C THR A 21 -16.56 37.49 19.13
N VAL A 22 -17.41 36.52 18.75
CA VAL A 22 -17.00 35.15 18.45
C VAL A 22 -16.07 35.10 17.25
N GLY A 23 -16.35 35.87 16.19
CA GLY A 23 -15.48 35.99 15.02
C GLY A 23 -14.09 36.53 15.36
N ILE A 24 -14.01 37.58 16.20
CA ILE A 24 -12.73 38.13 16.68
C ILE A 24 -11.99 37.13 17.58
N LEU A 25 -12.71 36.44 18.48
CA LEU A 25 -12.11 35.41 19.34
C LEU A 25 -11.54 34.24 18.52
N LEU A 26 -12.29 33.75 17.54
CA LEU A 26 -11.85 32.69 16.63
C LEU A 26 -10.64 33.11 15.79
N LEU A 27 -10.53 34.39 15.42
CA LEU A 27 -9.35 34.94 14.72
C LEU A 27 -8.15 35.19 15.63
N ALA A 28 -8.34 35.21 16.96
CA ALA A 28 -7.30 35.37 17.97
C ALA A 28 -6.75 34.03 18.49
N ILE A 29 -7.40 32.89 18.18
CA ILE A 29 -6.88 31.56 18.46
C ILE A 29 -5.73 31.26 17.47
N ASN A 30 -4.58 30.84 17.99
CA ASN A 30 -3.46 30.39 17.16
C ASN A 30 -3.89 29.14 16.35
N THR A 31 -4.05 29.29 15.04
CA THR A 31 -4.24 28.15 14.13
C THR A 31 -2.88 27.61 13.72
N GLU A 32 -2.65 26.31 13.90
CA GLU A 32 -1.47 25.64 13.36
C GLU A 32 -1.49 25.63 11.82
N ASP A 33 -0.31 25.72 11.19
CA ASP A 33 -0.18 25.69 9.75
C ASP A 33 -0.59 24.31 9.18
N VAL A 34 -1.44 24.33 8.15
CA VAL A 34 -1.88 23.10 7.49
C VAL A 34 -0.92 22.78 6.35
N LYS A 35 -0.33 21.58 6.37
CA LYS A 35 0.47 21.06 5.25
C LYS A 35 -0.48 20.67 4.11
N GLU A 36 -0.42 21.35 2.97
CA GLU A 36 -1.11 20.90 1.76
C GLU A 36 -0.47 19.60 1.23
N PRO A 37 -1.27 18.69 0.62
CA PRO A 37 -0.72 17.52 -0.08
C PRO A 37 0.23 17.98 -1.17
N THR A 38 1.42 17.38 -1.22
CA THR A 38 2.46 17.76 -2.18
C THR A 38 1.96 17.54 -3.61
N GLN A 39 2.18 18.53 -4.47
CA GLN A 39 1.88 18.38 -5.89
C GLN A 39 2.80 17.33 -6.50
N TYR A 40 2.32 16.57 -7.50
CA TYR A 40 3.13 15.55 -8.15
C TYR A 40 4.18 16.17 -9.09
N MET A 41 5.40 15.65 -8.99
CA MET A 41 6.44 15.76 -10.01
C MET A 41 6.27 14.63 -11.02
N TYR A 42 6.71 14.86 -12.25
CA TYR A 42 6.65 13.89 -13.34
C TYR A 42 8.03 13.69 -13.94
N GLY A 43 8.23 12.57 -14.62
CA GLY A 43 9.44 12.30 -15.42
C GLY A 43 9.12 11.40 -16.60
N ILE A 44 9.79 11.63 -17.73
CA ILE A 44 9.57 10.88 -18.97
C ILE A 44 10.88 10.18 -19.35
N VAL A 45 10.81 8.87 -19.56
CA VAL A 45 11.94 8.07 -20.04
C VAL A 45 11.50 7.31 -21.29
N LEU A 46 12.21 7.51 -22.39
CA LEU A 46 12.10 6.70 -23.60
C LEU A 46 13.17 5.61 -23.57
N ASP A 47 12.72 4.36 -23.46
CA ASP A 47 13.54 3.17 -23.60
C ASP A 47 13.63 2.81 -25.09
N ALA A 48 14.76 3.19 -25.71
CA ALA A 48 15.04 2.93 -27.11
C ALA A 48 15.81 1.61 -27.26
N GLY A 49 15.08 0.50 -27.08
CA GLY A 49 15.58 -0.86 -27.23
C GLY A 49 15.94 -1.23 -28.68
N SER A 50 16.60 -2.38 -28.87
CA SER A 50 17.00 -2.86 -30.21
C SER A 50 15.82 -3.17 -31.13
N SER A 51 14.74 -3.71 -30.57
CA SER A 51 13.62 -4.28 -31.34
C SER A 51 12.38 -3.39 -31.30
N HIS A 52 12.28 -2.45 -30.35
CA HIS A 52 11.17 -1.51 -30.21
C HIS A 52 11.59 -0.32 -29.33
N THR A 53 10.82 0.76 -29.35
CA THR A 53 10.95 1.88 -28.41
C THR A 53 9.69 1.99 -27.53
N ALA A 54 9.84 2.23 -26.23
CA ALA A 54 8.74 2.44 -25.31
C ALA A 54 8.94 3.72 -24.50
N MET A 55 7.88 4.51 -24.33
CA MET A 55 7.89 5.72 -23.50
C MET A 55 7.16 5.43 -22.19
N PHE A 56 7.82 5.75 -21.07
CA PHE A 56 7.27 5.65 -19.73
C PHE A 56 7.15 7.04 -19.11
N ILE A 57 5.97 7.34 -18.58
CA ILE A 57 5.72 8.53 -17.76
C ILE A 57 5.60 8.08 -16.32
N TYR A 58 6.42 8.67 -15.47
CA TYR A 58 6.47 8.42 -14.05
C TYR A 58 5.99 9.64 -13.27
N LYS A 59 5.48 9.44 -12.06
CA LYS A 59 5.12 10.50 -11.12
C LYS A 59 5.53 10.17 -9.70
N TRP A 60 5.91 11.18 -8.93
CA TRP A 60 6.20 11.07 -7.50
C TRP A 60 5.74 12.31 -6.74
N PRO A 61 5.36 12.20 -5.46
CA PRO A 61 5.15 13.36 -4.60
C PRO A 61 6.37 14.29 -4.63
N ALA A 62 6.18 15.62 -4.60
CA ALA A 62 7.31 16.55 -4.66
C ALA A 62 8.24 16.48 -3.43
N ASP A 63 7.73 16.00 -2.30
CA ASP A 63 8.55 15.59 -1.16
C ASP A 63 9.25 14.26 -1.43
N LYS A 64 10.49 14.17 -0.95
CA LYS A 64 11.35 13.00 -1.17
C LYS A 64 11.65 12.31 0.14
N GLN A 65 11.84 11.01 0.08
CA GLN A 65 12.32 10.24 1.22
C GLN A 65 13.83 10.08 1.11
N ASN A 66 14.57 10.64 2.06
CA ASN A 66 16.04 10.61 2.06
C ASN A 66 16.60 11.01 0.69
N ASP A 67 16.14 12.15 0.20
CA ASP A 67 16.46 12.76 -1.10
C ASP A 67 16.06 11.98 -2.35
N THR A 68 15.55 10.74 -2.23
CA THR A 68 15.09 9.92 -3.37
C THR A 68 13.57 10.02 -3.52
N GLY A 69 13.10 10.20 -4.76
CA GLY A 69 11.67 10.30 -5.07
C GLY A 69 10.98 8.94 -5.00
N ILE A 70 9.68 8.95 -4.76
CA ILE A 70 8.87 7.74 -4.62
C ILE A 70 7.99 7.60 -5.83
N VAL A 71 8.53 6.84 -6.77
CA VAL A 71 8.12 6.88 -8.16
C VAL A 71 7.07 5.81 -8.45
N SER A 72 5.95 6.24 -9.01
CA SER A 72 4.92 5.37 -9.57
C SER A 72 4.85 5.56 -11.08
N GLN A 73 4.58 4.48 -11.83
CA GLN A 73 4.28 4.60 -13.25
C GLN A 73 2.91 5.27 -13.42
N HIS A 74 2.86 6.33 -14.21
CA HIS A 74 1.62 7.07 -14.52
C HIS A 74 1.00 6.59 -15.83
N SER A 75 1.80 6.42 -16.88
CA SER A 75 1.34 5.85 -18.16
C SER A 75 2.49 5.33 -19.01
N GLU A 76 2.19 4.44 -19.97
CA GLU A 76 3.13 3.91 -20.96
C GLU A 76 2.61 4.11 -22.40
N CYS A 77 3.52 4.11 -23.36
CA CYS A 77 3.22 4.13 -24.79
C CYS A 77 4.27 3.32 -25.56
N HIS A 78 3.82 2.42 -26.42
CA HIS A 78 4.71 1.67 -27.32
C HIS A 78 4.77 2.35 -28.68
N VAL A 79 5.98 2.74 -29.09
CA VAL A 79 6.23 3.34 -30.40
C VAL A 79 6.01 2.28 -31.48
N LYS A 80 5.34 2.67 -32.56
CA LYS A 80 5.14 1.79 -33.72
C LYS A 80 6.46 1.65 -34.49
N GLY A 81 6.76 0.45 -34.96
CA GLY A 81 7.98 0.14 -35.71
C GLY A 81 9.07 -0.52 -34.86
N GLY A 82 10.29 -0.51 -35.37
CA GLY A 82 11.47 -1.10 -34.70
C GLY A 82 12.11 -0.17 -33.66
N GLY A 83 13.25 -0.58 -33.12
CA GLY A 83 14.11 0.28 -32.32
C GLY A 83 14.69 1.43 -33.16
N ILE A 84 15.15 2.52 -32.52
CA ILE A 84 15.67 3.68 -33.26
C ILE A 84 16.85 3.34 -34.19
N SER A 85 17.64 2.30 -33.86
CA SER A 85 18.74 1.81 -34.71
C SER A 85 18.27 1.22 -36.04
N SER A 86 17.00 0.83 -36.16
CA SER A 86 16.43 0.28 -37.41
C SER A 86 16.20 1.35 -38.49
N TYR A 87 16.22 2.63 -38.12
CA TYR A 87 16.12 3.76 -39.05
C TYR A 87 17.48 4.20 -39.61
N ALA A 88 18.53 3.37 -39.47
CA ALA A 88 19.80 3.60 -40.13
C ALA A 88 19.61 3.81 -41.64
N GLY A 89 20.10 4.95 -42.15
CA GLY A 89 19.93 5.36 -43.55
C GLY A 89 18.58 6.01 -43.89
N GLN A 90 17.64 6.14 -42.94
CA GLN A 90 16.33 6.77 -43.13
C GLN A 90 16.24 8.10 -42.38
N LYS A 91 16.66 9.20 -43.03
CA LYS A 91 16.63 10.55 -42.44
C LYS A 91 15.20 10.95 -42.03
N GLY A 92 15.02 11.39 -40.80
CA GLY A 92 13.74 11.81 -40.21
C GLY A 92 12.91 10.67 -39.62
N GLY A 93 13.24 9.40 -39.93
CA GLY A 93 12.42 8.25 -39.56
C GLY A 93 12.37 8.00 -38.05
N ALA A 94 13.51 8.14 -37.37
CA ALA A 94 13.61 7.89 -35.93
C ALA A 94 12.83 8.95 -35.14
N ALA A 95 12.95 10.23 -35.49
CA ALA A 95 12.20 11.32 -34.85
C ALA A 95 10.70 11.21 -35.09
N LEU A 96 10.27 10.94 -36.32
CA LEU A 96 8.85 10.79 -36.67
C LEU A 96 8.21 9.65 -35.86
N SER A 97 8.94 8.56 -35.62
CA SER A 97 8.42 7.42 -34.84
C SER A 97 7.97 7.82 -33.42
N LEU A 98 8.60 8.84 -32.81
CA LEU A 98 8.34 9.23 -31.42
C LEU A 98 7.12 10.17 -31.26
N GLU A 99 6.61 10.75 -32.34
CA GLU A 99 5.57 11.79 -32.30
C GLU A 99 4.32 11.36 -31.55
N SER A 100 3.75 10.20 -31.92
CA SER A 100 2.50 9.71 -31.32
C SER A 100 2.61 9.55 -29.80
N CYS A 101 3.74 9.08 -29.28
CA CYS A 101 3.93 8.91 -27.85
C CYS A 101 4.19 10.26 -27.15
N MET A 102 4.95 11.16 -27.76
CA MET A 102 5.21 12.48 -27.18
C MET A 102 3.95 13.36 -27.14
N GLU A 103 3.06 13.26 -28.12
CA GLU A 103 1.73 13.88 -28.08
C GLU A 103 0.87 13.34 -26.94
N GLN A 104 0.92 12.03 -26.69
CA GLN A 104 0.27 11.42 -25.53
C GLN A 104 0.85 11.95 -24.22
N ALA A 105 2.17 12.17 -24.14
CA ALA A 105 2.80 12.75 -22.94
C ALA A 105 2.29 14.17 -22.64
N MET A 106 2.14 15.01 -23.67
CA MET A 106 1.59 16.37 -23.50
C MET A 106 0.15 16.37 -22.98
N LYS A 107 -0.65 15.35 -23.35
CA LYS A 107 -2.02 15.16 -22.86
C LYS A 107 -2.06 14.62 -21.42
N ASN A 108 -1.17 13.70 -21.10
CA ASN A 108 -1.17 12.98 -19.81
C ASN A 108 -0.55 13.76 -18.65
N ILE A 109 0.34 14.71 -18.93
CA ILE A 109 1.01 15.55 -17.92
C ILE A 109 0.33 16.93 -17.88
N PRO A 110 0.01 17.48 -16.69
CA PRO A 110 -0.57 18.82 -16.58
C PRO A 110 0.34 19.90 -17.20
N LYS A 111 -0.25 20.85 -17.95
CA LYS A 111 0.49 21.93 -18.64
C LYS A 111 1.43 22.71 -17.71
N ALA A 112 1.00 22.99 -16.48
CA ALA A 112 1.81 23.68 -15.47
C ALA A 112 3.09 22.93 -15.07
N ARG A 113 3.15 21.61 -15.30
CA ARG A 113 4.29 20.75 -14.97
C ARG A 113 5.19 20.42 -16.17
N HIS A 114 4.83 20.81 -17.40
CA HIS A 114 5.61 20.48 -18.60
C HIS A 114 7.07 20.96 -18.49
N GLN A 115 7.30 22.24 -18.19
CA GLN A 115 8.65 22.82 -18.17
C GLN A 115 9.58 22.28 -17.07
N VAL A 116 9.02 21.68 -16.01
CA VAL A 116 9.80 21.09 -14.91
C VAL A 116 9.97 19.58 -15.03
N THR A 117 9.23 18.94 -15.94
CA THR A 117 9.27 17.48 -16.14
C THR A 117 10.53 17.09 -16.92
N PRO A 118 11.51 16.37 -16.33
CA PRO A 118 12.64 15.83 -17.07
C PRO A 118 12.20 14.85 -18.15
N LEU A 119 12.80 14.98 -19.32
CA LEU A 119 12.63 14.11 -20.48
C LEU A 119 13.99 13.53 -20.87
N TYR A 120 14.10 12.20 -20.89
CA TYR A 120 15.33 11.49 -21.25
C TYR A 120 15.04 10.37 -22.23
N LEU A 121 15.96 10.15 -23.17
CA LEU A 121 15.96 8.95 -24.01
C LEU A 121 17.26 8.18 -23.78
N GLY A 122 17.12 6.91 -23.44
CA GLY A 122 18.25 6.00 -23.31
C GLY A 122 18.16 4.91 -24.37
N ALA A 123 19.20 4.79 -25.19
CA ALA A 123 19.30 3.72 -26.18
C ALA A 123 20.20 2.60 -25.68
N THR A 124 19.82 1.34 -25.93
CA THR A 124 20.55 0.17 -25.38
C THR A 124 21.40 -0.52 -26.44
N ALA A 125 21.50 -1.86 -26.41
CA ALA A 125 22.39 -2.65 -27.23
C ALA A 125 22.23 -2.45 -28.75
N GLY A 126 21.03 -2.12 -29.24
CA GLY A 126 20.82 -1.87 -30.68
C GLY A 126 21.64 -0.69 -31.20
N MET A 127 21.63 0.43 -30.46
CA MET A 127 22.48 1.58 -30.78
C MET A 127 23.94 1.34 -30.44
N ARG A 128 24.27 0.53 -29.41
CA ARG A 128 25.68 0.11 -29.17
C ARG A 128 26.26 -0.62 -30.38
N LEU A 129 25.50 -1.55 -30.98
CA LEU A 129 25.91 -2.25 -32.20
C LEU A 129 26.04 -1.30 -33.37
N LEU A 130 25.05 -0.42 -33.59
CA LEU A 130 25.11 0.56 -34.68
C LEU A 130 26.32 1.50 -34.52
N ASN A 131 26.60 1.96 -33.31
CA ASN A 131 27.74 2.82 -33.01
C ASN A 131 29.08 2.12 -33.28
N ILE A 132 29.18 0.80 -33.08
CA ILE A 132 30.37 0.02 -33.44
C ILE A 132 30.51 -0.09 -34.97
N SER A 133 29.43 -0.37 -35.69
CA SER A 133 29.49 -0.57 -37.14
C SER A 133 29.56 0.73 -37.95
N GLN A 134 28.79 1.74 -37.57
CA GLN A 134 28.55 2.98 -38.31
C GLN A 134 28.37 4.16 -37.32
N PRO A 135 29.45 4.61 -36.64
CA PRO A 135 29.38 5.67 -35.62
C PRO A 135 28.67 6.94 -36.11
N LYS A 136 28.97 7.38 -37.34
CA LYS A 136 28.36 8.59 -37.93
C LYS A 136 26.83 8.48 -38.06
N VAL A 137 26.32 7.31 -38.46
CA VAL A 137 24.88 7.08 -38.61
C VAL A 137 24.21 7.00 -37.24
N SER A 138 24.88 6.40 -36.27
CA SER A 138 24.44 6.41 -34.87
C SER A 138 24.29 7.84 -34.33
N ASP A 139 25.30 8.69 -34.55
CA ASP A 139 25.28 10.10 -34.13
C ASP A 139 24.18 10.91 -34.85
N GLU A 140 23.97 10.66 -36.14
CA GLU A 140 22.89 11.29 -36.92
C GLU A 140 21.51 10.95 -36.34
N ILE A 141 21.24 9.69 -36.00
CA ILE A 141 19.98 9.25 -35.39
C ILE A 141 19.79 9.89 -34.01
N LEU A 142 20.82 9.88 -33.16
CA LEU A 142 20.74 10.49 -31.83
C LEU A 142 20.45 11.99 -31.92
N LYS A 143 21.11 12.68 -32.85
CA LYS A 143 20.91 14.11 -33.07
C LYS A 143 19.50 14.43 -33.54
N GLU A 144 18.97 13.68 -34.50
CA GLU A 144 17.61 13.85 -35.02
C GLU A 144 16.56 13.64 -33.92
N VAL A 145 16.73 12.59 -33.11
CA VAL A 145 15.88 12.30 -31.96
C VAL A 145 15.99 13.39 -30.90
N GLU A 146 17.20 13.87 -30.60
CA GLU A 146 17.44 14.98 -29.68
C GLU A 146 16.73 16.26 -30.13
N GLU A 147 16.88 16.64 -31.41
CA GLU A 147 16.20 17.81 -31.99
C GLU A 147 14.68 17.68 -31.88
N LYS A 148 14.15 16.48 -32.14
CA LYS A 148 12.72 16.22 -32.00
C LYS A 148 12.25 16.30 -30.56
N LEU A 149 12.97 15.72 -29.60
CA LEU A 149 12.59 15.75 -28.18
C LEU A 149 12.69 17.16 -27.59
N LYS A 150 13.65 17.98 -28.04
CA LYS A 150 13.77 19.41 -27.68
C LYS A 150 12.62 20.26 -28.20
N SER A 151 11.90 19.82 -29.24
CA SER A 151 10.74 20.56 -29.76
C SER A 151 9.51 20.52 -28.84
N TYR A 152 9.48 19.60 -27.87
CA TYR A 152 8.38 19.47 -26.89
C TYR A 152 8.61 20.33 -25.64
N PRO A 153 7.54 20.73 -24.92
CA PRO A 153 7.64 21.68 -23.79
C PRO A 153 8.21 21.07 -22.50
N PHE A 154 8.91 19.95 -22.58
CA PHE A 154 9.50 19.24 -21.44
C PHE A 154 10.97 19.61 -21.23
N ARG A 155 11.48 19.40 -20.01
CA ARG A 155 12.87 19.66 -19.68
C ARG A 155 13.76 18.53 -20.22
N PHE A 156 14.19 18.64 -21.47
CA PHE A 156 15.11 17.69 -22.08
C PHE A 156 16.42 17.58 -21.28
N LYS A 157 16.79 16.37 -20.89
CA LYS A 157 18.00 16.04 -20.13
C LYS A 157 19.08 15.39 -20.99
N GLY A 158 18.71 14.74 -22.07
CA GLY A 158 19.65 14.11 -22.99
C GLY A 158 19.02 12.94 -23.75
N ALA A 159 19.67 12.58 -24.86
CA ALA A 159 19.47 11.35 -25.60
C ALA A 159 20.85 10.69 -25.72
N SER A 160 21.06 9.54 -25.08
CA SER A 160 22.38 8.91 -25.07
C SER A 160 22.29 7.38 -25.12
N ILE A 161 23.39 6.75 -25.52
CA ILE A 161 23.52 5.29 -25.52
C ILE A 161 23.96 4.88 -24.11
N LEU A 162 23.14 4.07 -23.43
CA LEU A 162 23.48 3.52 -22.13
C LEU A 162 24.63 2.52 -22.27
N THR A 163 25.55 2.56 -21.30
CA THR A 163 26.49 1.47 -21.12
C THR A 163 25.74 0.20 -20.69
N GLY A 164 26.33 -0.96 -20.96
CA GLY A 164 25.70 -2.22 -20.56
C GLY A 164 25.55 -2.37 -19.05
N GLN A 165 26.51 -1.81 -18.30
CA GLN A 165 26.54 -1.78 -16.85
C GLN A 165 25.40 -0.93 -16.29
N GLU A 166 25.16 0.26 -16.86
CA GLU A 166 24.02 1.12 -16.50
C GLU A 166 22.69 0.42 -16.74
N GLU A 167 22.51 -0.21 -17.91
CA GLU A 167 21.28 -0.95 -18.25
C GLU A 167 20.98 -2.05 -17.21
N GLY A 168 21.99 -2.84 -16.83
CA GLY A 168 21.85 -3.87 -15.79
C GLY A 168 21.61 -3.29 -14.39
N ALA A 169 22.37 -2.27 -14.00
CA ALA A 169 22.26 -1.61 -12.70
C ALA A 169 20.88 -0.98 -12.49
N TYR A 170 20.38 -0.22 -13.47
CA TYR A 170 19.05 0.37 -13.39
C TYR A 170 17.94 -0.69 -13.45
N GLY A 171 18.12 -1.79 -14.19
CA GLY A 171 17.22 -2.95 -14.11
C GLY A 171 17.14 -3.53 -12.69
N TRP A 172 18.28 -3.67 -12.02
CA TRP A 172 18.35 -4.11 -10.62
C TRP A 172 17.68 -3.15 -9.64
N VAL A 173 17.83 -1.84 -9.85
CA VAL A 173 17.11 -0.82 -9.05
C VAL A 173 15.60 -0.98 -9.23
N THR A 174 15.11 -1.15 -10.46
CA THR A 174 13.70 -1.37 -10.73
C THR A 174 13.15 -2.59 -9.99
N VAL A 175 13.83 -3.74 -10.09
CA VAL A 175 13.43 -4.98 -9.42
C VAL A 175 13.29 -4.77 -7.91
N ASN A 176 14.31 -4.18 -7.27
CA ASN A 176 14.32 -4.00 -5.83
C ASN A 176 13.37 -2.91 -5.33
N TYR A 177 13.14 -1.89 -6.15
CA TYR A 177 12.14 -0.87 -5.83
C TYR A 177 10.72 -1.44 -5.88
N LEU A 178 10.36 -2.17 -6.94
CA LEU A 178 9.03 -2.75 -7.11
C LEU A 178 8.72 -3.85 -6.08
N LEU A 179 9.74 -4.53 -5.56
CA LEU A 179 9.62 -5.51 -4.47
C LEU A 179 9.61 -4.86 -3.07
N GLU A 180 9.63 -3.53 -2.98
CA GLU A 180 9.71 -2.79 -1.72
C GLU A 180 10.93 -3.17 -0.87
N ASN A 181 12.07 -3.54 -1.49
CA ASN A 181 13.28 -3.92 -0.76
C ASN A 181 14.06 -2.70 -0.27
N PHE A 182 14.00 -1.57 -1.00
CA PHE A 182 14.64 -0.33 -0.59
C PHE A 182 13.81 0.46 0.42
N ILE A 183 12.52 0.64 0.09
CA ILE A 183 11.55 1.35 0.90
C ILE A 183 10.18 0.68 0.81
N LYS A 184 9.42 0.76 1.89
CA LYS A 184 8.02 0.34 1.98
C LYS A 184 7.20 1.44 2.63
N TYR A 185 5.97 1.68 2.14
CA TYR A 185 5.07 2.61 2.81
C TYR A 185 4.63 2.01 4.15
N GLY A 186 5.04 2.64 5.25
CA GLY A 186 4.61 2.28 6.58
C GLY A 186 3.25 2.90 6.90
N PHE A 187 2.40 2.15 7.61
CA PHE A 187 1.00 2.50 7.89
C PHE A 187 0.77 3.79 8.73
N VAL A 188 1.82 4.44 9.24
CA VAL A 188 1.79 5.78 9.89
C VAL A 188 1.95 6.93 8.87
N GLY A 189 1.89 6.64 7.56
CA GLY A 189 2.09 7.66 6.54
C GLY A 189 3.55 8.10 6.35
N HIS A 190 4.51 7.21 6.61
CA HIS A 190 5.91 7.47 6.23
C HIS A 190 6.59 6.23 5.66
N TRP A 191 7.57 6.47 4.80
CA TRP A 191 8.38 5.47 4.14
C TRP A 191 9.46 4.93 5.05
N LEU A 192 9.61 3.61 5.08
CA LEU A 192 10.55 2.88 5.93
C LEU A 192 11.48 2.07 5.05
N SER A 193 12.75 1.94 5.44
CA SER A 193 13.68 0.99 4.82
C SER A 193 13.57 -0.35 5.56
N PRO A 194 13.03 -1.41 4.94
CA PRO A 194 12.69 -2.64 5.65
C PRO A 194 13.89 -3.56 5.92
N GLY A 195 15.12 -3.14 5.58
CA GLY A 195 16.33 -3.93 5.80
C GLY A 195 16.39 -5.27 5.03
N LYS A 196 15.49 -5.46 4.05
CA LYS A 196 15.40 -6.71 3.28
C LYS A 196 16.64 -6.92 2.41
N GLU A 197 17.00 -8.18 2.24
CA GLU A 197 17.98 -8.59 1.23
C GLU A 197 17.49 -8.19 -0.17
N THR A 198 18.42 -7.74 -1.00
CA THR A 198 18.13 -7.35 -2.37
C THR A 198 18.01 -8.59 -3.26
N VAL A 199 17.29 -8.43 -4.38
CA VAL A 199 17.06 -9.46 -5.39
C VAL A 199 17.89 -9.11 -6.62
N GLY A 200 18.68 -10.05 -7.12
CA GLY A 200 19.43 -9.92 -8.37
C GLY A 200 18.51 -9.80 -9.58
N ALA A 201 19.00 -9.18 -10.65
CA ALA A 201 18.28 -8.95 -11.89
C ALA A 201 18.97 -9.69 -13.04
N LEU A 202 18.18 -10.43 -13.82
CA LEU A 202 18.59 -11.08 -15.06
C LEU A 202 17.72 -10.53 -16.21
N ASP A 203 18.34 -9.78 -17.12
CA ASP A 203 17.66 -9.22 -18.29
C ASP A 203 18.12 -9.95 -19.56
N PHE A 204 17.18 -10.32 -20.41
CA PHE A 204 17.46 -10.94 -21.70
C PHE A 204 16.75 -10.16 -22.81
N GLY A 205 17.49 -9.19 -23.35
CA GLY A 205 17.04 -8.32 -24.44
C GLY A 205 17.26 -8.95 -25.83
N GLY A 206 17.01 -8.16 -26.88
CA GLY A 206 17.20 -8.59 -28.27
C GLY A 206 18.68 -8.68 -28.70
N ALA A 207 19.53 -7.76 -28.22
CA ALA A 207 20.94 -7.67 -28.62
C ALA A 207 21.98 -7.89 -27.51
N SER A 208 21.58 -7.86 -26.23
CA SER A 208 22.43 -8.21 -25.09
C SER A 208 21.62 -8.91 -23.99
N THR A 209 22.34 -9.48 -23.01
CA THR A 209 21.78 -9.97 -21.75
C THR A 209 22.61 -9.45 -20.59
N GLN A 210 21.99 -9.24 -19.43
CA GLN A 210 22.59 -8.61 -18.26
C GLN A 210 22.38 -9.48 -17.02
N ILE A 211 23.39 -9.49 -16.16
CA ILE A 211 23.32 -10.05 -14.81
C ILE A 211 23.80 -8.99 -13.82
N THR A 212 22.99 -8.73 -12.80
CA THR A 212 23.30 -7.72 -11.78
C THR A 212 22.83 -8.16 -10.40
N PHE A 213 23.70 -8.10 -9.39
CA PHE A 213 23.35 -8.45 -8.02
C PHE A 213 24.30 -7.82 -6.99
N GLU A 214 23.83 -7.66 -5.75
CA GLU A 214 24.65 -7.25 -4.62
C GLU A 214 25.55 -8.43 -4.20
N THR A 215 26.85 -8.17 -4.04
CA THR A 215 27.81 -9.21 -3.64
C THR A 215 28.70 -8.72 -2.50
N LYS A 216 29.06 -9.64 -1.60
CA LYS A 216 30.05 -9.42 -0.54
C LYS A 216 31.45 -9.82 -0.98
N GLU A 217 31.59 -10.55 -2.10
CA GLU A 217 32.88 -10.92 -2.66
C GLU A 217 33.57 -9.68 -3.25
N LYS A 218 34.91 -9.67 -3.21
CA LYS A 218 35.69 -8.62 -3.85
C LYS A 218 35.53 -8.71 -5.36
N VAL A 219 35.00 -7.67 -5.98
CA VAL A 219 34.94 -7.57 -7.44
C VAL A 219 36.35 -7.31 -7.99
N GLU A 220 36.89 -8.24 -8.77
CA GLU A 220 38.26 -8.19 -9.28
C GLU A 220 38.44 -7.21 -10.44
N ASP A 221 37.44 -7.13 -11.33
CA ASP A 221 37.39 -6.12 -12.39
C ASP A 221 36.53 -4.93 -11.95
N LYS A 222 37.15 -3.76 -11.79
CA LYS A 222 36.46 -2.52 -11.41
C LYS A 222 35.37 -2.11 -12.39
N ASN A 223 35.46 -2.51 -13.66
CA ASN A 223 34.41 -2.23 -14.66
C ASN A 223 33.11 -3.00 -14.39
N ASN A 224 33.15 -4.04 -13.55
CA ASN A 224 31.97 -4.78 -13.12
C ASN A 224 31.39 -4.30 -11.79
N LEU A 225 32.05 -3.35 -11.11
CA LEU A 225 31.59 -2.80 -9.84
C LEU A 225 30.87 -1.47 -10.08
N MET A 226 29.64 -1.37 -9.60
CA MET A 226 28.90 -0.11 -9.57
C MET A 226 28.42 0.19 -8.15
N THR A 227 28.48 1.46 -7.76
CA THR A 227 27.96 1.94 -6.47
C THR A 227 26.79 2.88 -6.72
N LEU A 228 25.65 2.58 -6.10
CA LEU A 228 24.42 3.38 -6.19
C LEU A 228 24.04 3.92 -4.82
N GLN A 229 23.65 5.18 -4.73
CA GLN A 229 23.12 5.79 -3.51
C GLN A 229 21.61 5.96 -3.65
N LEU A 230 20.84 5.19 -2.87
CA LEU A 230 19.39 5.18 -2.91
C LEU A 230 18.84 5.23 -1.48
N TYR A 231 17.91 6.17 -1.23
CA TYR A 231 17.25 6.35 0.07
C TYR A 231 18.21 6.50 1.27
N GLY A 232 19.37 7.13 1.05
CA GLY A 232 20.40 7.33 2.08
C GLY A 232 21.33 6.14 2.30
N LYS A 233 21.20 5.04 1.55
CA LYS A 233 22.09 3.86 1.61
C LYS A 233 22.91 3.70 0.32
N ASN A 234 24.17 3.32 0.48
CA ASN A 234 25.05 2.94 -0.62
C ASN A 234 24.95 1.43 -0.87
N TYR A 235 24.73 1.05 -2.13
CA TYR A 235 24.69 -0.32 -2.60
C TYR A 235 25.85 -0.56 -3.56
N SER A 236 26.70 -1.54 -3.24
CA SER A 236 27.77 -1.99 -4.13
C SER A 236 27.33 -3.25 -4.84
N ILE A 237 27.21 -3.17 -6.17
CA ILE A 237 26.65 -4.24 -6.99
C ILE A 237 27.65 -4.69 -8.04
N TYR A 238 27.65 -6.00 -8.32
CA TYR A 238 28.25 -6.57 -9.51
C TYR A 238 27.27 -6.40 -10.67
N THR A 239 27.74 -5.91 -11.82
CA THR A 239 26.94 -5.78 -13.04
C THR A 239 27.76 -6.12 -14.28
N GLN A 240 27.17 -6.89 -15.19
CA GLN A 240 27.79 -7.23 -16.46
C GLN A 240 26.75 -7.35 -17.57
N SER A 241 27.09 -6.83 -18.75
CA SER A 241 26.29 -6.94 -19.97
C SER A 241 27.06 -7.68 -21.04
N PHE A 242 26.50 -8.78 -21.53
CA PHE A 242 27.06 -9.55 -22.62
C PHE A 242 26.42 -9.10 -23.94
N LEU A 243 27.08 -8.16 -24.62
CA LEU A 243 26.70 -7.72 -25.96
C LEU A 243 26.77 -8.89 -26.94
N CYS A 244 25.88 -8.93 -27.93
CA CYS A 244 25.68 -10.03 -28.88
C CYS A 244 25.01 -11.29 -28.31
N TYR A 245 24.88 -11.42 -26.99
CA TYR A 245 24.20 -12.56 -26.33
C TYR A 245 22.71 -12.30 -26.06
N GLY A 246 22.12 -11.27 -26.69
CA GLY A 246 20.67 -11.08 -26.70
C GLY A 246 19.97 -12.05 -27.67
N ARG A 247 18.66 -12.24 -27.52
CA ARG A 247 17.87 -13.25 -28.24
C ARG A 247 18.06 -13.21 -29.76
N ASP A 248 17.96 -12.02 -30.36
CA ASP A 248 17.97 -11.89 -31.82
C ASP A 248 19.41 -12.04 -32.37
N GLN A 249 20.41 -11.55 -31.63
CA GLN A 249 21.82 -11.68 -32.01
C GLN A 249 22.36 -13.10 -31.79
N MET A 250 21.95 -13.81 -30.73
CA MET A 250 22.38 -15.20 -30.52
C MET A 250 21.81 -16.14 -31.60
N LEU A 251 20.60 -15.89 -32.10
CA LEU A 251 20.03 -16.64 -33.22
C LEU A 251 20.84 -16.41 -34.52
N ARG A 252 21.24 -15.17 -34.78
CA ARG A 252 22.13 -14.84 -35.90
C ARG A 252 23.50 -15.50 -35.76
N GLN A 253 24.10 -15.45 -34.58
CA GLN A 253 25.38 -16.11 -34.29
C GLN A 253 25.30 -17.63 -34.49
N LEU A 254 24.24 -18.27 -34.00
CA LEU A 254 24.02 -19.70 -34.18
C LEU A 254 23.91 -20.07 -35.66
N LEU A 255 23.13 -19.32 -36.44
CA LEU A 255 23.00 -19.56 -37.88
C LEU A 255 24.33 -19.34 -38.62
N ALA A 256 25.08 -18.29 -38.28
CA ALA A 256 26.40 -18.05 -38.85
C ALA A 256 27.38 -19.20 -38.55
N HIS A 257 27.39 -19.71 -37.30
CA HIS A 257 28.18 -20.86 -36.89
C HIS A 257 27.81 -22.12 -37.70
N LEU A 258 26.52 -22.38 -37.89
CA LEU A 258 26.05 -23.52 -38.68
C LEU A 258 26.49 -23.42 -40.15
N ILE A 259 26.40 -22.25 -40.77
CA ILE A 259 26.86 -22.02 -42.15
C ILE A 259 28.38 -22.24 -42.27
N GLN A 260 29.17 -21.78 -41.31
CA GLN A 260 30.61 -22.04 -41.31
C GLN A 260 30.93 -23.53 -41.18
N SER A 261 30.21 -24.25 -40.32
CA SER A 261 30.47 -25.67 -40.05
C SER A 261 30.01 -26.61 -41.17
N GLN A 262 28.91 -26.29 -41.86
CA GLN A 262 28.30 -27.15 -42.90
C GLN A 262 28.65 -26.72 -44.33
N GLY A 263 29.24 -25.53 -44.50
CA GLY A 263 29.57 -24.95 -45.80
C GLY A 263 28.38 -24.27 -46.50
N THR A 264 28.62 -23.70 -47.68
CA THR A 264 27.63 -22.87 -48.40
C THR A 264 26.92 -23.61 -49.54
N ASN A 265 26.80 -24.94 -49.47
CA ASN A 265 26.32 -25.82 -50.55
C ASN A 265 24.79 -25.78 -50.79
N GLY A 266 24.12 -24.68 -50.43
CA GLY A 266 22.70 -24.44 -50.73
C GLY A 266 21.71 -24.96 -49.69
N LEU A 267 22.08 -25.97 -48.91
CA LEU A 267 21.26 -26.54 -47.83
C LEU A 267 21.99 -26.47 -46.48
N ILE A 268 21.32 -25.92 -45.47
CA ILE A 268 21.80 -25.86 -44.07
C ILE A 268 20.80 -26.58 -43.17
N VAL A 269 21.27 -27.58 -42.42
CA VAL A 269 20.44 -28.27 -41.42
C VAL A 269 20.56 -27.53 -40.10
N HIS A 270 19.45 -27.00 -39.59
CA HIS A 270 19.38 -26.25 -38.35
C HIS A 270 18.82 -27.13 -37.22
N PRO A 271 19.67 -27.68 -36.33
CA PRO A 271 19.22 -28.65 -35.33
C PRO A 271 18.26 -28.06 -34.29
N CYS A 272 18.29 -26.75 -34.08
CA CYS A 272 17.38 -26.07 -33.16
C CYS A 272 16.08 -25.59 -33.80
N PHE A 273 15.93 -25.68 -35.13
CA PHE A 273 14.65 -25.38 -35.77
C PHE A 273 13.81 -26.65 -35.76
N PRO A 274 12.49 -26.54 -35.53
CA PRO A 274 11.61 -27.70 -35.44
C PRO A 274 11.54 -28.43 -36.79
N GLU A 275 11.33 -29.73 -36.73
CA GLU A 275 11.14 -30.56 -37.92
C GLU A 275 9.95 -30.05 -38.76
N GLY A 276 10.12 -30.02 -40.08
CA GLY A 276 9.10 -29.51 -41.01
C GLY A 276 9.11 -27.98 -41.21
N TYR A 277 9.98 -27.24 -40.52
CA TYR A 277 10.22 -25.82 -40.79
C TYR A 277 11.32 -25.64 -41.84
N ASN A 278 10.94 -25.09 -43.00
CA ASN A 278 11.85 -24.80 -44.11
C ASN A 278 11.76 -23.33 -44.50
N VAL A 279 12.90 -22.64 -44.61
CA VAL A 279 12.94 -21.24 -45.04
C VAL A 279 14.13 -20.97 -45.94
N SER A 280 13.89 -20.27 -47.05
CA SER A 280 14.96 -19.75 -47.90
C SER A 280 15.30 -18.33 -47.46
N LYS A 281 16.57 -18.08 -47.10
CA LYS A 281 17.06 -16.75 -46.71
C LYS A 281 18.22 -16.32 -47.58
N THR A 282 18.25 -15.03 -47.92
CA THR A 282 19.43 -14.36 -48.44
C THR A 282 20.42 -14.09 -47.31
N LEU A 283 21.71 -14.11 -47.63
CA LEU A 283 22.78 -13.99 -46.63
C LEU A 283 23.18 -12.53 -46.34
N ASP A 284 22.69 -11.59 -47.15
CA ASP A 284 22.93 -10.14 -47.09
C ASP A 284 22.73 -9.56 -45.68
N THR A 285 21.68 -9.99 -44.99
CA THR A 285 21.33 -9.51 -43.65
C THR A 285 21.86 -10.37 -42.51
N LEU A 286 22.63 -11.44 -42.76
CA LEU A 286 23.14 -12.27 -41.65
C LEU A 286 24.46 -11.73 -41.09
N PHE A 287 25.33 -11.24 -41.96
CA PHE A 287 26.70 -10.80 -41.63
C PHE A 287 26.84 -9.27 -41.55
N ASP A 288 25.73 -8.54 -41.57
CA ASP A 288 25.64 -7.08 -41.40
C ASP A 288 25.85 -6.61 -39.95
N SER A 289 25.74 -7.52 -38.98
CA SER A 289 25.90 -7.24 -37.56
C SER A 289 27.35 -7.39 -37.12
N PRO A 290 27.87 -6.50 -36.25
CA PRO A 290 29.15 -6.71 -35.57
C PRO A 290 29.28 -8.08 -34.88
N CYS A 291 28.15 -8.67 -34.47
CA CYS A 291 28.11 -9.97 -33.78
C CYS A 291 28.41 -11.17 -34.69
N THR A 292 28.28 -11.01 -36.00
CA THR A 292 28.47 -12.09 -36.99
C THR A 292 29.48 -11.73 -38.06
N ALA A 293 29.87 -10.46 -38.20
CA ALA A 293 30.79 -9.97 -39.23
C ALA A 293 32.12 -10.75 -39.28
N SER A 294 32.70 -11.08 -38.12
CA SER A 294 33.93 -11.88 -38.02
C SER A 294 33.76 -13.32 -38.55
N SER A 295 32.51 -13.78 -38.63
CA SER A 295 32.15 -15.12 -39.10
C SER A 295 31.85 -15.19 -40.60
N LYS A 296 32.03 -14.10 -41.35
CA LYS A 296 31.76 -14.06 -42.80
C LYS A 296 32.70 -15.03 -43.55
N PRO A 297 32.19 -16.00 -44.32
CA PRO A 297 33.02 -16.89 -45.14
C PRO A 297 33.80 -16.14 -46.23
N SER A 298 34.96 -16.68 -46.65
CA SER A 298 35.82 -16.06 -47.67
C SER A 298 35.24 -16.11 -49.10
N LEU A 299 34.53 -17.18 -49.45
CA LEU A 299 33.82 -17.35 -50.74
C LEU A 299 32.32 -17.05 -50.58
N PHE A 300 32.00 -15.79 -50.30
CA PHE A 300 30.64 -15.35 -49.99
C PHE A 300 29.98 -14.66 -51.19
N ASN A 301 28.88 -15.24 -51.69
CA ASN A 301 28.02 -14.59 -52.68
C ASN A 301 26.75 -14.07 -51.98
N GLU A 302 26.63 -12.75 -51.89
CA GLU A 302 25.55 -12.02 -51.22
C GLU A 302 24.16 -12.34 -51.81
N ALA A 303 24.09 -12.68 -53.10
CA ALA A 303 22.84 -13.01 -53.78
C ALA A 303 22.45 -14.51 -53.71
N LYS A 304 23.29 -15.36 -53.09
CA LYS A 304 23.01 -16.80 -53.01
C LYS A 304 21.98 -17.09 -51.92
N GLN A 305 20.83 -17.64 -52.31
CA GLN A 305 19.82 -18.12 -51.37
C GLN A 305 20.28 -19.45 -50.75
N LEU A 306 20.19 -19.55 -49.42
CA LEU A 306 20.35 -20.81 -48.71
C LEU A 306 18.99 -21.29 -48.19
N THR A 307 18.73 -22.58 -48.38
CA THR A 307 17.56 -23.24 -47.78
C THR A 307 17.97 -23.79 -46.42
N ILE A 308 17.30 -23.31 -45.39
CA ILE A 308 17.50 -23.74 -44.00
C ILE A 308 16.37 -24.71 -43.65
N VAL A 309 16.74 -25.91 -43.21
CA VAL A 309 15.81 -26.99 -42.86
C VAL A 309 15.95 -27.33 -41.39
N GLY A 310 14.85 -27.31 -40.65
CA GLY A 310 14.81 -27.69 -39.24
C GLY A 310 14.79 -29.21 -39.05
N SER A 311 15.55 -29.70 -38.06
CA SER A 311 15.60 -31.12 -37.71
C SER A 311 15.20 -31.46 -36.28
N GLY A 312 14.90 -30.46 -35.43
CA GLY A 312 14.37 -30.68 -34.08
C GLY A 312 15.27 -31.48 -33.12
N ASN A 313 16.59 -31.50 -33.34
CA ASN A 313 17.50 -32.36 -32.56
C ASN A 313 18.12 -31.60 -31.38
N TYR A 314 17.60 -31.82 -30.17
CA TYR A 314 18.09 -31.19 -28.93
C TYR A 314 19.60 -31.37 -28.71
N ASN A 315 20.14 -32.58 -28.87
CA ASN A 315 21.55 -32.86 -28.58
C ASN A 315 22.48 -32.08 -29.53
N HIS A 316 22.16 -32.07 -30.82
CA HIS A 316 22.91 -31.28 -31.79
C HIS A 316 22.70 -29.78 -31.57
N CYS A 317 21.50 -29.36 -31.17
CA CYS A 317 21.22 -27.97 -30.82
C CYS A 317 22.11 -27.52 -29.64
N LEU A 318 22.10 -28.27 -28.54
CA LEU A 318 22.91 -28.01 -27.35
C LEU A 318 24.40 -27.94 -27.66
N LYS A 319 24.90 -28.86 -28.51
CA LYS A 319 26.30 -28.85 -28.94
C LYS A 319 26.66 -27.57 -29.69
N ASN A 320 25.87 -27.18 -30.69
CA ASN A 320 26.14 -25.98 -31.50
C ASN A 320 25.94 -24.69 -30.70
N VAL A 321 24.91 -24.60 -29.87
CA VAL A 321 24.69 -23.47 -28.96
C VAL A 321 25.83 -23.36 -27.94
N SER A 322 26.41 -24.46 -27.48
CA SER A 322 27.56 -24.40 -26.58
C SER A 322 28.82 -23.84 -27.24
N GLN A 323 28.96 -23.91 -28.57
CA GLN A 323 30.15 -23.40 -29.30
C GLN A 323 30.17 -21.89 -29.44
N ILE A 324 29.03 -21.21 -29.30
CA ILE A 324 29.00 -19.73 -29.31
C ILE A 324 29.44 -19.13 -27.97
N PHE A 325 29.80 -19.95 -26.98
CA PHE A 325 30.37 -19.53 -25.70
C PHE A 325 31.82 -20.02 -25.58
N SER A 326 32.70 -19.21 -24.98
CA SER A 326 34.08 -19.63 -24.65
C SER A 326 34.24 -19.80 -23.14
N PHE A 327 34.31 -21.05 -22.66
CA PHE A 327 34.47 -21.36 -21.24
C PHE A 327 35.92 -21.61 -20.79
N ASN A 328 36.84 -21.77 -21.73
CA ASN A 328 38.22 -22.19 -21.45
C ASN A 328 39.18 -21.02 -21.14
N ILE A 329 38.68 -19.78 -21.19
CA ILE A 329 39.48 -18.57 -21.02
C ILE A 329 39.02 -17.91 -19.73
N CYS A 330 39.92 -17.77 -18.75
CA CYS A 330 39.68 -16.98 -17.54
C CYS A 330 41.00 -16.44 -16.97
N SER A 331 41.12 -15.12 -16.89
CA SER A 331 42.29 -14.43 -16.32
C SER A 331 42.08 -14.01 -14.85
N TYR A 332 40.90 -14.29 -14.30
CA TYR A 332 40.48 -13.94 -12.94
C TYR A 332 40.35 -15.19 -12.08
N SER A 333 40.04 -15.05 -10.78
CA SER A 333 39.82 -16.22 -9.93
C SER A 333 38.67 -17.10 -10.40
N LYS A 334 37.63 -16.47 -10.94
CA LYS A 334 36.43 -17.11 -11.48
C LYS A 334 35.88 -16.25 -12.61
N CYS A 335 35.38 -16.92 -13.64
CA CYS A 335 34.73 -16.27 -14.77
C CYS A 335 33.38 -16.93 -15.03
N SER A 336 32.52 -16.17 -15.69
CA SER A 336 31.31 -16.68 -16.33
C SER A 336 31.69 -17.36 -17.66
N PHE A 337 31.82 -16.57 -18.72
CA PHE A 337 32.31 -17.01 -20.03
C PHE A 337 33.03 -15.85 -20.74
N ASN A 338 33.75 -16.17 -21.81
CA ASN A 338 34.57 -15.25 -22.61
C ASN A 338 35.61 -14.46 -21.79
N GLY A 339 36.16 -15.07 -20.73
CA GLY A 339 37.16 -14.41 -19.87
C GLY A 339 36.62 -13.32 -18.95
N VAL A 340 35.29 -13.22 -18.78
CA VAL A 340 34.67 -12.17 -17.96
C VAL A 340 34.55 -12.60 -16.51
N PHE A 341 35.11 -11.80 -15.60
CA PHE A 341 34.99 -12.00 -14.15
C PHE A 341 33.53 -12.08 -13.71
N GLN A 342 33.20 -13.05 -12.86
CA GLN A 342 31.91 -13.11 -12.18
C GLN A 342 32.06 -13.70 -10.77
N PRO A 343 31.54 -13.03 -9.72
CA PRO A 343 31.49 -13.61 -8.38
C PRO A 343 30.44 -14.73 -8.31
N ILE A 344 30.46 -15.52 -7.23
CA ILE A 344 29.43 -16.55 -7.03
C ILE A 344 28.05 -15.90 -6.94
N VAL A 345 27.08 -16.45 -7.68
CA VAL A 345 25.68 -15.99 -7.61
C VAL A 345 25.13 -16.17 -6.19
N ALA A 346 24.63 -15.08 -5.60
CA ALA A 346 24.14 -15.05 -4.22
C ALA A 346 22.76 -14.39 -4.14
N GLY A 347 21.94 -14.81 -3.18
CA GLY A 347 20.59 -14.29 -3.00
C GLY A 347 19.56 -14.86 -3.99
N LYS A 348 18.41 -14.18 -4.07
CA LYS A 348 17.33 -14.48 -5.04
C LYS A 348 17.52 -13.67 -6.31
N PHE A 349 17.01 -14.17 -7.43
CA PHE A 349 17.06 -13.49 -8.72
C PHE A 349 15.67 -13.36 -9.36
N MET A 350 15.47 -12.27 -10.08
CA MET A 350 14.32 -12.04 -10.94
C MET A 350 14.79 -11.98 -12.39
N ALA A 351 14.28 -12.91 -13.20
CA ALA A 351 14.54 -13.00 -14.63
C ALA A 351 13.34 -12.46 -15.41
N PHE A 352 13.57 -11.45 -16.26
CA PHE A 352 12.53 -10.76 -17.01
C PHE A 352 12.89 -10.65 -18.50
N SER A 353 12.09 -9.89 -19.27
CA SER A 353 12.22 -9.79 -20.73
C SER A 353 12.11 -11.16 -21.42
N ALA A 354 13.04 -11.53 -22.31
CA ALA A 354 12.95 -12.80 -23.05
C ALA A 354 13.02 -14.03 -22.13
N PHE A 355 13.65 -13.97 -20.95
CA PHE A 355 13.63 -15.07 -19.98
C PHE A 355 12.19 -15.45 -19.61
N TYR A 356 11.34 -14.46 -19.29
CA TYR A 356 9.94 -14.68 -18.95
C TYR A 356 9.16 -15.28 -20.12
N TYR A 357 9.31 -14.72 -21.33
CA TYR A 357 8.54 -15.18 -22.50
C TYR A 357 8.92 -16.60 -22.93
N ILE A 358 10.19 -16.97 -22.79
CA ILE A 358 10.65 -18.35 -23.02
C ILE A 358 10.06 -19.27 -21.95
N TYR A 359 10.22 -18.94 -20.67
CA TYR A 359 9.67 -19.72 -19.55
C TYR A 359 8.15 -19.94 -19.69
N TYR A 360 7.40 -18.88 -19.99
CA TYR A 360 5.95 -18.95 -20.17
C TYR A 360 5.55 -19.87 -21.33
N PHE A 361 6.29 -19.81 -22.44
CA PHE A 361 6.06 -20.71 -23.57
C PHE A 361 6.37 -22.17 -23.19
N LEU A 362 7.49 -22.43 -22.50
CA LEU A 362 7.85 -23.78 -22.05
C LEU A 362 6.74 -24.41 -21.20
N GLN A 363 6.22 -23.65 -20.23
CA GLN A 363 5.15 -24.13 -19.35
C GLN A 363 3.88 -24.46 -20.15
N ARG A 364 3.50 -23.62 -21.12
CA ARG A 364 2.34 -23.88 -21.99
C ARG A 364 2.55 -25.05 -22.96
N ALA A 365 3.75 -25.17 -23.52
CA ALA A 365 4.07 -26.18 -24.53
C ALA A 365 4.25 -27.57 -23.94
N THR A 366 4.80 -27.66 -22.72
CA THR A 366 5.22 -28.94 -22.12
C THR A 366 4.44 -29.31 -20.86
N GLY A 367 3.73 -28.36 -20.23
CA GLY A 367 3.15 -28.53 -18.90
C GLY A 367 4.17 -28.49 -17.76
N ILE A 368 5.47 -28.36 -18.06
CA ILE A 368 6.55 -28.39 -17.06
C ILE A 368 6.74 -27.00 -16.46
N THR A 369 6.64 -26.92 -15.13
CA THR A 369 7.01 -25.72 -14.38
C THR A 369 8.49 -25.81 -14.01
N VAL A 370 9.33 -25.03 -14.70
CA VAL A 370 10.80 -25.11 -14.56
C VAL A 370 11.25 -24.55 -13.20
N THR A 371 11.57 -25.43 -12.26
CA THR A 371 12.08 -25.07 -10.91
C THR A 371 13.46 -25.62 -10.61
N SER A 372 14.03 -26.43 -11.51
CA SER A 372 15.38 -27.00 -11.37
C SER A 372 16.08 -27.15 -12.72
N PRO A 373 17.42 -27.24 -12.75
CA PRO A 373 18.19 -27.50 -13.98
C PRO A 373 17.71 -28.72 -14.76
N LYS A 374 17.35 -29.81 -14.07
CA LYS A 374 16.83 -31.04 -14.70
C LYS A 374 15.50 -30.81 -15.42
N LEU A 375 14.57 -30.06 -14.80
CA LEU A 375 13.28 -29.74 -15.42
C LEU A 375 13.44 -28.77 -16.59
N LEU A 376 14.43 -27.88 -16.54
CA LEU A 376 14.76 -27.01 -17.68
C LEU A 376 15.23 -27.83 -18.87
N GLU A 377 16.13 -28.80 -18.65
CA GLU A 377 16.60 -29.73 -19.67
C GLU A 377 15.45 -30.56 -20.26
N GLU A 378 14.59 -31.13 -19.42
CA GLU A 378 13.42 -31.91 -19.87
C GLU A 378 12.47 -31.06 -20.74
N ALA A 379 12.17 -29.84 -20.30
CA ALA A 379 11.35 -28.90 -21.07
C ALA A 379 12.01 -28.52 -22.41
N ALA A 380 13.34 -28.34 -22.42
CA ALA A 380 14.10 -28.05 -23.64
C ALA A 380 14.03 -29.21 -24.64
N ILE A 381 14.22 -30.45 -24.19
CA ILE A 381 14.09 -31.66 -25.02
C ILE A 381 12.69 -31.73 -25.62
N ASN A 382 11.65 -31.56 -24.81
CA ASN A 382 10.26 -31.65 -25.25
C ASN A 382 9.92 -30.59 -26.30
N VAL A 383 10.35 -29.33 -26.10
CA VAL A 383 10.09 -28.27 -27.08
C VAL A 383 10.88 -28.46 -28.37
N CYS A 384 12.12 -28.95 -28.32
CA CYS A 384 12.90 -29.23 -29.52
C CYS A 384 12.34 -30.39 -30.35
N ASN A 385 11.69 -31.37 -29.72
CA ASN A 385 11.09 -32.52 -30.38
C ASN A 385 9.72 -32.22 -31.02
N LEU A 386 9.09 -31.07 -30.76
CA LEU A 386 7.85 -30.68 -31.41
C LEU A 386 8.09 -30.33 -32.88
N SER A 387 7.26 -30.86 -33.78
CA SER A 387 7.29 -30.50 -35.19
C SER A 387 6.65 -29.12 -35.43
N PHE A 388 7.06 -28.43 -36.49
CA PHE A 388 6.51 -27.11 -36.82
C PHE A 388 4.99 -27.12 -37.09
N PRO A 389 4.41 -28.13 -37.79
CA PRO A 389 2.96 -28.22 -37.93
C PRO A 389 2.22 -28.37 -36.60
N GLU A 390 2.75 -29.18 -35.67
CA GLU A 390 2.16 -29.32 -34.33
C GLU A 390 2.24 -28.02 -33.54
N MET A 391 3.37 -27.30 -33.62
CA MET A 391 3.52 -25.99 -32.99
C MET A 391 2.52 -24.97 -33.55
N LEU A 392 2.33 -24.92 -34.87
CA LEU A 392 1.38 -24.02 -35.52
C LEU A 392 -0.07 -24.31 -35.12
N GLN A 393 -0.42 -25.59 -35.00
CA GLN A 393 -1.77 -26.00 -34.59
C GLN A 393 -2.04 -25.62 -33.13
N LYS A 394 -1.05 -25.82 -32.23
CA LYS A 394 -1.21 -25.56 -30.80
C LYS A 394 -1.08 -24.09 -30.43
N PHE A 395 -0.28 -23.31 -31.18
CA PHE A 395 0.10 -21.94 -30.84
C PHE A 395 0.10 -20.99 -32.06
N PRO A 396 -1.03 -20.89 -32.79
CA PRO A 396 -1.11 -20.07 -34.01
C PRO A 396 -0.79 -18.58 -33.75
N GLU A 397 -1.06 -18.08 -32.55
CA GLU A 397 -0.81 -16.70 -32.16
C GLU A 397 0.68 -16.32 -32.09
N GLN A 398 1.58 -17.31 -32.02
CA GLN A 398 3.04 -17.10 -31.94
C GLN A 398 3.78 -17.41 -33.24
N GLN A 399 3.07 -17.58 -34.37
CA GLN A 399 3.61 -18.08 -35.65
C GLN A 399 4.99 -17.50 -36.04
N SER A 400 5.23 -16.20 -35.83
CA SER A 400 6.49 -15.54 -36.20
C SER A 400 7.72 -15.93 -35.37
N ARG A 401 7.52 -16.61 -34.23
CA ARG A 401 8.57 -16.94 -33.25
C ARG A 401 8.70 -18.43 -32.96
N LEU A 402 7.78 -19.26 -33.44
CA LEU A 402 7.72 -20.69 -33.08
C LEU A 402 9.03 -21.42 -33.37
N GLN A 403 9.64 -21.14 -34.52
CA GLN A 403 10.88 -21.75 -34.95
C GLN A 403 12.07 -21.46 -34.01
N ASP A 404 12.00 -20.38 -33.22
CA ASP A 404 13.13 -19.92 -32.40
C ASP A 404 13.11 -20.50 -30.97
N TYR A 405 12.00 -21.05 -30.50
CA TYR A 405 11.83 -21.41 -29.07
C TYR A 405 12.77 -22.52 -28.61
N CYS A 406 13.05 -23.53 -29.44
CA CYS A 406 14.04 -24.57 -29.11
C CYS A 406 15.44 -23.94 -28.95
N ALA A 407 15.89 -23.15 -29.93
CA ALA A 407 17.19 -22.46 -29.85
C ALA A 407 17.28 -21.52 -28.62
N ALA A 408 16.24 -20.73 -28.38
CA ALA A 408 16.20 -19.79 -27.27
C ALA A 408 16.19 -20.48 -25.89
N THR A 409 15.51 -21.61 -25.78
CA THR A 409 15.48 -22.42 -24.55
C THR A 409 16.83 -23.05 -24.27
N VAL A 410 17.43 -23.70 -25.27
CA VAL A 410 18.75 -24.32 -25.13
C VAL A 410 19.82 -23.27 -24.82
N PHE A 411 19.73 -22.09 -25.44
CA PHE A 411 20.58 -20.95 -25.09
C PHE A 411 20.39 -20.50 -23.64
N MET A 412 19.14 -20.32 -23.19
CA MET A 412 18.82 -19.99 -21.79
C MET A 412 19.40 -21.04 -20.82
N GLN A 413 19.31 -22.33 -21.16
CA GLN A 413 19.89 -23.42 -20.37
C GLN A 413 21.42 -23.30 -20.27
N VAL A 414 22.12 -23.12 -21.39
CA VAL A 414 23.59 -22.95 -21.38
C VAL A 414 23.99 -21.68 -20.63
N LEU A 415 23.30 -20.57 -20.87
CA LEU A 415 23.57 -19.27 -20.24
C LEU A 415 23.40 -19.35 -18.72
N LEU A 416 22.28 -19.86 -18.21
CA LEU A 416 22.03 -19.91 -16.77
C LEU A 416 22.94 -20.92 -16.07
N LEU A 417 23.07 -22.13 -16.60
CA LEU A 417 23.73 -23.23 -15.90
C LEU A 417 25.26 -23.21 -16.05
N ARG A 418 25.76 -22.96 -17.28
CA ARG A 418 27.21 -22.96 -17.56
C ARG A 418 27.79 -21.55 -17.60
N GLY A 419 27.04 -20.58 -18.12
CA GLY A 419 27.48 -19.19 -18.20
C GLY A 419 27.50 -18.50 -16.84
N TYR A 420 26.34 -18.39 -16.20
CA TYR A 420 26.20 -17.72 -14.91
C TYR A 420 26.47 -18.63 -13.71
N GLY A 421 26.54 -19.95 -13.92
CA GLY A 421 26.90 -20.91 -12.88
C GLY A 421 25.78 -21.18 -11.87
N PHE A 422 24.50 -21.06 -12.27
CA PHE A 422 23.39 -21.51 -11.44
C PHE A 422 23.37 -23.05 -11.36
N ASP A 423 23.39 -23.57 -10.14
CA ASP A 423 23.37 -25.00 -9.81
C ASP A 423 22.00 -25.44 -9.25
N GLN A 424 21.91 -26.70 -8.82
CA GLN A 424 20.67 -27.27 -8.26
C GLN A 424 20.13 -26.47 -7.06
N THR A 425 20.99 -25.83 -6.28
CA THR A 425 20.61 -25.10 -5.07
C THR A 425 20.20 -23.66 -5.37
N SER A 426 20.95 -22.99 -6.23
CA SER A 426 20.79 -21.58 -6.57
C SER A 426 19.72 -21.34 -7.65
N PHE A 427 19.49 -22.29 -8.56
CA PHE A 427 18.48 -22.17 -9.61
C PHE A 427 17.06 -22.02 -9.05
N SER A 428 16.74 -22.69 -7.93
CA SER A 428 15.45 -22.57 -7.24
C SER A 428 15.14 -21.15 -6.73
N ARG A 429 16.15 -20.28 -6.69
CA ARG A 429 16.05 -18.88 -6.25
C ARG A 429 15.78 -17.92 -7.41
N ILE A 430 15.67 -18.41 -8.65
CA ILE A 430 15.31 -17.61 -9.82
C ILE A 430 13.79 -17.60 -9.96
N SER A 431 13.22 -16.41 -10.08
CA SER A 431 11.81 -16.20 -10.42
C SER A 431 11.68 -15.57 -11.81
N PHE A 432 10.83 -16.12 -12.66
CA PHE A 432 10.60 -15.62 -14.02
C PHE A 432 9.35 -14.72 -14.02
N GLN A 433 9.50 -13.41 -14.23
CA GLN A 433 8.39 -12.44 -14.12
C GLN A 433 8.37 -11.42 -15.26
N LYS A 434 7.17 -11.04 -15.70
CA LYS A 434 6.95 -9.97 -16.69
C LYS A 434 6.77 -8.59 -16.07
N LYS A 435 6.11 -8.55 -14.91
CA LYS A 435 5.74 -7.36 -14.17
C LYS A 435 5.94 -7.61 -12.68
N ALA A 436 6.20 -6.55 -11.92
CA ALA A 436 6.13 -6.58 -10.46
C ALA A 436 5.10 -5.52 -10.03
N GLY A 437 3.99 -5.97 -9.44
CA GLY A 437 2.77 -5.17 -9.34
C GLY A 437 2.17 -4.88 -10.73
N ASP A 438 1.70 -3.67 -10.95
CA ASP A 438 1.14 -3.23 -12.24
C ASP A 438 2.19 -2.71 -13.24
N THR A 439 3.44 -2.55 -12.79
CA THR A 439 4.54 -1.89 -13.51
C THR A 439 5.36 -2.88 -14.33
N SER A 440 5.71 -2.51 -15.57
CA SER A 440 6.64 -3.28 -16.40
C SER A 440 8.06 -3.23 -15.84
N ILE A 441 8.75 -4.37 -15.80
CA ILE A 441 10.13 -4.46 -15.33
C ILE A 441 11.08 -4.09 -16.47
N GLY A 442 11.97 -3.13 -16.23
CA GLY A 442 12.98 -2.65 -17.18
C GLY A 442 13.87 -1.58 -16.53
N TRP A 443 14.90 -1.11 -17.22
CA TRP A 443 15.87 -0.16 -16.66
C TRP A 443 15.30 1.27 -16.48
N ALA A 444 14.23 1.63 -17.19
CA ALA A 444 13.68 2.98 -17.19
C ALA A 444 13.26 3.51 -15.80
N LEU A 445 12.66 2.66 -14.95
CA LEU A 445 12.26 3.05 -13.59
C LEU A 445 13.47 3.26 -12.67
N GLY A 446 14.49 2.40 -12.76
CA GLY A 446 15.73 2.56 -12.02
C GLY A 446 16.48 3.83 -12.41
N TYR A 447 16.48 4.17 -13.71
CA TYR A 447 17.05 5.43 -14.19
C TYR A 447 16.32 6.64 -13.58
N ILE A 448 14.98 6.67 -13.61
CA ILE A 448 14.24 7.82 -13.07
C ILE A 448 14.39 7.91 -11.54
N LEU A 449 14.52 6.79 -10.83
CA LEU A 449 14.80 6.78 -9.39
C LEU A 449 16.16 7.40 -9.08
N ASN A 450 17.19 7.00 -9.82
CA ASN A 450 18.52 7.60 -9.71
C ASN A 450 18.52 9.09 -10.11
N LEU A 451 17.77 9.47 -11.15
CA LEU A 451 17.63 10.88 -11.50
C LEU A 451 16.87 11.66 -10.43
N SER A 452 15.86 11.04 -9.80
CA SER A 452 15.07 11.67 -8.75
C SER A 452 15.90 11.97 -7.51
N SER A 453 16.91 11.15 -7.17
CA SER A 453 17.82 11.42 -6.05
C SER A 453 18.75 12.61 -6.30
N LEU A 454 19.00 12.95 -7.57
CA LEU A 454 19.84 14.08 -7.97
C LEU A 454 19.09 15.42 -8.07
N LEU A 455 17.76 15.39 -8.12
CA LEU A 455 16.95 16.63 -8.15
C LEU A 455 16.82 17.21 -6.72
N PRO A 456 16.68 18.52 -6.53
CA PRO A 456 16.33 19.07 -5.22
C PRO A 456 14.89 18.70 -4.84
N SER A 457 14.57 18.63 -3.55
CA SER A 457 13.20 18.55 -3.04
C SER A 457 12.52 19.92 -3.12
N GLU A 458 11.24 19.97 -3.52
CA GLU A 458 10.46 21.20 -3.36
C GLU A 458 10.06 21.32 -1.88
N SER A 459 10.26 22.49 -1.27
CA SER A 459 9.87 22.73 0.11
C SER A 459 8.35 22.63 0.26
N VAL A 460 7.88 21.91 1.28
CA VAL A 460 6.45 21.85 1.60
C VAL A 460 5.94 23.27 1.84
N SER A 461 5.03 23.74 0.98
CA SER A 461 4.38 25.04 1.17
C SER A 461 3.45 24.95 2.38
N LEU A 462 3.87 25.55 3.49
CA LEU A 462 3.00 25.80 4.64
C LEU A 462 2.00 26.89 4.23
N ARG A 463 0.73 26.52 4.13
CA ARG A 463 -0.33 27.53 4.01
C ARG A 463 -0.79 27.87 5.42
N LYS A 464 -0.60 29.14 5.82
CA LYS A 464 -1.32 29.69 6.97
C LYS A 464 -2.82 29.46 6.74
N ALA A 465 -3.52 28.92 7.73
CA ALA A 465 -4.94 28.56 7.62
C ALA A 465 -5.82 29.73 7.11
N ILE A 466 -5.35 30.97 7.27
CA ILE A 466 -5.95 32.19 6.70
C ILE A 466 -4.84 33.04 6.06
N CYS A 467 -4.99 33.42 4.78
CA CYS A 467 -4.05 34.33 4.11
C CYS A 467 -3.94 35.66 4.87
N PRO A 468 -2.75 36.29 5.03
CA PRO A 468 -2.62 37.54 5.79
C PRO A 468 -3.56 38.65 5.32
N GLY A 469 -3.78 38.76 4.01
CA GLY A 469 -4.76 39.69 3.46
C GLY A 469 -6.21 39.35 3.85
N ALA A 470 -6.60 38.08 3.81
CA ALA A 470 -7.93 37.63 4.23
C ALA A 470 -8.14 37.78 5.74
N TRP A 471 -7.11 37.52 6.55
CA TRP A 471 -7.13 37.72 7.99
C TRP A 471 -7.31 39.20 8.34
N SER A 472 -6.52 40.10 7.75
CA SER A 472 -6.68 41.54 7.94
C SER A 472 -8.06 42.03 7.50
N MET A 473 -8.59 41.51 6.38
CA MET A 473 -9.93 41.85 5.91
C MET A 473 -11.04 41.31 6.83
N LEU A 474 -10.89 40.10 7.39
CA LEU A 474 -11.86 39.53 8.34
C LEU A 474 -11.81 40.24 9.70
N VAL A 475 -10.62 40.58 10.20
CA VAL A 475 -10.45 41.39 11.41
C VAL A 475 -11.08 42.78 11.20
N PHE A 476 -10.84 43.41 10.04
CA PHE A 476 -11.49 44.67 9.69
C PHE A 476 -13.01 44.52 9.58
N LEU A 477 -13.51 43.45 8.95
CA LEU A 477 -14.94 43.17 8.81
C LEU A 477 -15.62 42.99 10.17
N PHE A 478 -15.05 42.17 11.07
CA PHE A 478 -15.66 41.92 12.38
C PHE A 478 -15.54 43.11 13.33
N THR A 479 -14.46 43.90 13.25
CA THR A 479 -14.36 45.16 14.00
C THR A 479 -15.34 46.21 13.46
N PHE A 480 -15.52 46.30 12.14
CA PHE A 480 -16.55 47.14 11.52
C PHE A 480 -17.96 46.70 11.91
N LEU A 481 -18.26 45.39 11.89
CA LEU A 481 -19.55 44.84 12.32
C LEU A 481 -19.80 45.09 13.81
N PHE A 482 -18.76 45.02 14.65
CA PHE A 482 -18.85 45.35 16.07
C PHE A 482 -19.20 46.82 16.28
N ILE A 483 -18.50 47.74 15.60
CA ILE A 483 -18.78 49.19 15.65
C ILE A 483 -20.18 49.48 15.12
N LEU A 484 -20.56 48.87 13.99
CA LEU A 484 -21.87 49.04 13.37
C LEU A 484 -22.99 48.54 14.30
N ALA A 485 -22.81 47.40 14.98
CA ALA A 485 -23.77 46.89 15.95
C ALA A 485 -23.95 47.84 17.15
N VAL A 486 -22.86 48.44 17.64
CA VAL A 486 -22.91 49.46 18.69
C VAL A 486 -23.61 50.73 18.21
N VAL A 487 -23.32 51.19 16.99
CA VAL A 487 -24.01 52.34 16.38
C VAL A 487 -25.49 52.05 16.15
N LEU A 488 -25.87 50.84 15.72
CA LEU A 488 -27.27 50.45 15.55
C LEU A 488 -28.00 50.32 16.90
N LEU A 489 -27.34 49.88 17.97
CA LEU A 489 -27.86 49.93 19.34
C LEU A 489 -28.11 51.36 19.82
N LEU A 490 -27.23 52.30 19.45
CA LEU A 490 -27.39 53.73 19.75
C LEU A 490 -28.48 54.39 18.89
N MET A 491 -28.57 54.04 17.61
CA MET A 491 -29.57 54.55 16.67
C MET A 491 -30.97 53.98 16.94
N THR A 492 -31.08 52.76 17.47
CA THR A 492 -32.38 52.20 17.91
C THR A 492 -32.99 52.91 19.12
N MET A 493 -32.20 53.75 19.83
CA MET A 493 -32.70 54.71 20.83
C MET A 493 -33.24 56.02 20.24
N CYS A 494 -33.00 56.31 18.95
CA CYS A 494 -33.43 57.54 18.28
C CYS A 494 -34.13 57.26 16.93
N CYS A 495 -35.47 57.38 16.93
CA CYS A 495 -36.38 57.46 15.77
C CYS A 495 -37.00 56.17 15.17
N LYS A 496 -38.29 56.31 14.81
CA LYS A 496 -39.30 55.31 14.36
C LYS A 496 -39.48 55.28 12.83
N LYS A 497 -39.90 54.10 12.32
CA LYS A 497 -40.52 53.75 11.00
C LYS A 497 -39.57 53.83 9.77
N LYS A 498 -39.61 52.98 8.73
CA LYS A 498 -40.63 52.10 8.11
C LYS A 498 -39.94 51.04 7.18
N GLU A 499 -40.58 49.86 7.06
CA GLU A 499 -40.67 48.78 6.02
C GLU A 499 -39.78 48.75 4.73
N ILE A 500 -39.51 47.67 3.95
CA ILE A 500 -39.71 46.18 3.92
C ILE A 500 -38.94 45.62 2.66
N SER A 501 -38.37 44.39 2.75
CA SER A 501 -38.19 43.31 1.71
C SER A 501 -37.45 43.60 0.38
N ALA A 502 -36.75 42.71 -0.35
CA ALA A 502 -36.31 41.30 -0.31
C ALA A 502 -35.19 41.19 -1.40
N THR A 503 -34.42 40.10 -1.45
CA THR A 503 -34.18 39.30 -2.71
C THR A 503 -33.31 38.09 -2.36
N ARG A 504 -33.76 36.88 -2.73
CA ARG A 504 -32.98 35.63 -2.73
C ARG A 504 -33.25 34.93 -4.06
N SER A 505 -32.30 34.97 -5.01
CA SER A 505 -32.30 34.07 -6.18
C SER A 505 -30.97 34.11 -6.96
N ILE A 506 -29.94 33.43 -6.45
CA ILE A 506 -28.74 33.09 -7.27
C ILE A 506 -28.33 31.60 -7.11
N ILE A 507 -28.88 30.84 -6.16
CA ILE A 507 -28.40 29.47 -5.87
C ILE A 507 -29.12 28.36 -6.68
N GLN A 508 -30.16 28.68 -7.47
CA GLN A 508 -30.97 27.65 -8.12
C GLN A 508 -30.43 27.16 -9.48
N ARG A 509 -29.51 27.89 -10.13
CA ARG A 509 -29.02 27.56 -11.49
C ARG A 509 -27.82 26.60 -11.56
N ALA A 510 -27.26 26.16 -10.43
CA ALA A 510 -26.09 25.26 -10.42
C ALA A 510 -26.44 23.78 -10.16
N GLN A 511 -27.70 23.46 -9.80
CA GLN A 511 -28.13 22.09 -9.49
C GLN A 511 -28.76 21.33 -10.68
N GLU A 512 -29.29 22.02 -11.69
CA GLU A 512 -30.05 21.38 -12.78
C GLU A 512 -29.18 20.56 -13.76
N THR A 513 -27.90 20.92 -13.96
CA THR A 513 -27.02 20.25 -14.94
C THR A 513 -26.51 18.88 -14.48
N LYS A 514 -26.54 18.58 -13.17
CA LYS A 514 -26.14 17.25 -12.62
C LYS A 514 -27.29 16.26 -12.52
N MET A 515 -28.54 16.71 -12.65
CA MET A 515 -29.72 15.89 -12.37
C MET A 515 -30.03 14.86 -13.47
N PHE A 516 -29.52 15.07 -14.69
CA PHE A 516 -29.90 14.32 -15.89
C PHE A 516 -28.75 13.59 -16.60
N ALA A 517 -27.59 13.46 -15.95
CA ALA A 517 -26.44 12.76 -16.53
C ALA A 517 -26.72 11.25 -16.67
N GLY A 518 -26.54 10.70 -17.89
CA GLY A 518 -26.69 9.27 -18.20
C GLY A 518 -27.98 8.87 -18.93
N LEU A 519 -28.95 9.77 -19.10
CA LEU A 519 -30.21 9.48 -19.81
C LEU A 519 -30.00 9.20 -21.31
N SER A 520 -29.03 9.89 -21.93
CA SER A 520 -28.66 9.68 -23.34
C SER A 520 -28.06 8.30 -23.61
N GLU A 521 -27.40 7.69 -22.63
CA GLU A 521 -26.83 6.33 -22.74
C GLU A 521 -27.92 5.23 -22.74
N LEU A 522 -29.15 5.57 -22.32
CA LEU A 522 -30.32 4.69 -22.30
C LEU A 522 -31.34 5.01 -23.40
N GLY A 523 -31.03 5.97 -24.28
CA GLY A 523 -31.95 6.41 -25.34
C GLY A 523 -33.17 7.18 -24.83
N ILE A 524 -33.12 7.73 -23.61
CA ILE A 524 -34.20 8.56 -23.05
C ILE A 524 -33.95 10.02 -23.42
N SER A 525 -34.93 10.65 -24.06
CA SER A 525 -34.83 12.04 -24.52
C SER A 525 -34.74 13.02 -23.36
N ASN A 526 -33.86 14.01 -23.47
CA ASN A 526 -33.64 15.07 -22.48
C ASN A 526 -34.21 16.43 -22.95
N GLY A 527 -33.99 17.48 -22.16
CA GLY A 527 -34.50 18.83 -22.47
C GLY A 527 -33.89 19.47 -23.72
N GLU A 528 -32.67 19.10 -24.11
CA GLU A 528 -32.08 19.55 -25.39
C GLU A 528 -32.70 18.80 -26.57
N ASP A 529 -33.03 17.51 -26.44
CA ASP A 529 -33.73 16.76 -27.49
C ASP A 529 -35.14 17.32 -27.75
N LEU A 530 -35.86 17.68 -26.68
CA LEU A 530 -37.14 18.37 -26.80
C LEU A 530 -36.97 19.74 -27.48
N LYS A 531 -35.96 20.50 -27.09
CA LYS A 531 -35.66 21.81 -27.69
C LYS A 531 -35.29 21.69 -29.16
N GLU A 532 -34.49 20.71 -29.56
CA GLU A 532 -34.17 20.43 -30.96
C GLU A 532 -35.42 20.03 -31.74
N THR A 533 -36.23 19.13 -31.19
CA THR A 533 -37.52 18.70 -31.77
C THR A 533 -38.44 19.89 -31.99
N LEU A 534 -38.54 20.79 -31.01
CA LEU A 534 -39.36 22.00 -31.09
C LEU A 534 -38.79 23.05 -32.07
N THR A 535 -37.46 23.14 -32.18
CA THR A 535 -36.80 24.08 -33.08
C THR A 535 -36.95 23.66 -34.55
N ASN A 536 -37.01 22.35 -34.80
CA ASN A 536 -37.05 21.77 -36.14
C ASN A 536 -38.46 21.38 -36.62
N CYS A 537 -39.49 21.53 -35.80
CA CYS A 537 -40.87 21.15 -36.15
C CYS A 537 -41.66 22.29 -36.79
N THR A 538 -42.61 21.94 -37.68
CA THR A 538 -43.58 22.86 -38.27
C THR A 538 -44.87 22.97 -37.43
N GLU A 539 -45.15 21.98 -36.59
CA GLU A 539 -46.33 21.91 -35.71
C GLU A 539 -45.92 21.62 -34.25
N PRO A 540 -45.64 22.66 -33.44
CA PRO A 540 -45.11 22.50 -32.08
C PRO A 540 -46.01 21.71 -31.14
N LEU A 541 -47.34 21.88 -31.24
CA LEU A 541 -48.29 21.19 -30.36
C LEU A 541 -48.31 19.68 -30.60
N LYS A 542 -48.31 19.23 -31.86
CA LYS A 542 -48.23 17.79 -32.18
C LYS A 542 -46.87 17.20 -31.80
N ALA A 543 -45.79 17.96 -31.98
CA ALA A 543 -44.46 17.55 -31.56
C ALA A 543 -44.36 17.35 -30.04
N ILE A 544 -45.01 18.21 -29.24
CA ILE A 544 -45.09 18.07 -27.78
C ILE A 544 -45.91 16.82 -27.40
N ASP A 545 -47.10 16.65 -27.98
CA ASP A 545 -47.96 15.48 -27.70
C ASP A 545 -47.24 14.17 -28.04
N GLN A 546 -46.55 14.14 -29.18
CA GLN A 546 -45.77 12.99 -29.62
C GLN A 546 -44.58 12.72 -28.68
N PHE A 547 -43.82 13.77 -28.32
CA PHE A 547 -42.71 13.64 -27.36
C PHE A 547 -43.18 13.13 -25.99
N GLN A 548 -44.34 13.60 -25.53
CA GLN A 548 -44.95 13.18 -24.26
C GLN A 548 -45.44 11.72 -24.29
N MET A 549 -45.96 11.25 -25.43
CA MET A 549 -46.32 9.85 -25.64
C MET A 549 -45.10 8.94 -25.71
N GLU A 550 -44.10 9.32 -26.51
CA GLU A 550 -42.89 8.51 -26.74
C GLU A 550 -42.05 8.35 -25.46
N ASN A 551 -42.00 9.38 -24.62
CA ASN A 551 -41.24 9.35 -23.35
C ASN A 551 -42.10 9.02 -22.12
N GLY A 552 -43.36 8.59 -22.31
CA GLY A 552 -44.22 8.13 -21.21
C GLY A 552 -44.56 9.18 -20.15
N ILE A 553 -44.53 10.46 -20.52
CA ILE A 553 -44.86 11.59 -19.63
C ILE A 553 -46.37 11.61 -19.34
N LEU A 554 -47.19 11.22 -20.34
CA LEU A 554 -48.62 11.04 -20.22
C LEU A 554 -48.95 9.58 -19.88
N LEU A 555 -49.10 9.29 -18.59
CA LEU A 555 -49.64 8.01 -18.13
C LEU A 555 -51.18 8.05 -18.23
N PRO A 556 -51.84 7.16 -19.00
CA PRO A 556 -53.29 7.16 -19.14
C PRO A 556 -54.05 7.06 -17.81
N THR A 557 -53.45 6.39 -16.83
CA THR A 557 -53.98 6.25 -15.46
C THR A 557 -53.98 7.56 -14.67
N LEU A 558 -53.09 8.50 -14.98
CA LEU A 558 -52.97 9.79 -14.30
C LEU A 558 -53.71 10.93 -15.01
N GLN A 559 -54.14 10.71 -16.26
CA GLN A 559 -54.74 11.75 -17.10
C GLN A 559 -56.01 12.37 -16.50
N SER A 560 -56.79 11.59 -15.73
CA SER A 560 -57.97 12.10 -15.01
C SER A 560 -57.61 12.91 -13.75
N ALA A 561 -56.40 12.74 -13.20
CA ALA A 561 -55.93 13.40 -11.99
C ALA A 561 -55.20 14.73 -12.26
N LEU A 562 -54.55 14.87 -13.43
CA LEU A 562 -53.80 16.07 -13.80
C LEU A 562 -54.62 17.37 -13.74
N PRO A 563 -55.90 17.43 -14.17
CA PRO A 563 -56.71 18.65 -14.05
C PRO A 563 -57.00 19.06 -12.60
N PHE A 564 -57.05 18.10 -11.67
CA PHE A 564 -57.24 18.40 -10.26
C PHE A 564 -56.00 19.08 -9.65
N LEU A 565 -54.79 18.74 -10.11
CA LEU A 565 -53.56 19.42 -9.70
C LEU A 565 -53.57 20.88 -10.14
N ASP A 566 -54.02 21.14 -11.36
CA ASP A 566 -54.14 22.50 -11.89
C ASP A 566 -55.13 23.35 -11.06
N LEU A 567 -56.25 22.77 -10.60
CA LEU A 567 -57.21 23.43 -9.71
C LEU A 567 -56.65 23.75 -8.31
N HIS A 568 -55.65 22.98 -7.85
CA HIS A 568 -55.01 23.17 -6.54
C HIS A 568 -53.72 23.99 -6.61
N GLY A 569 -53.35 24.47 -7.81
CA GLY A 569 -52.14 25.27 -8.03
C GLY A 569 -50.83 24.49 -7.87
N THR A 570 -50.86 23.15 -7.92
CA THR A 570 -49.67 22.30 -7.79
C THR A 570 -48.99 22.13 -9.15
N PRO A 571 -47.71 22.53 -9.30
CA PRO A 571 -46.97 22.29 -10.54
C PRO A 571 -46.84 20.79 -10.85
N ARG A 572 -47.04 20.40 -12.10
CA ARG A 572 -46.89 19.00 -12.54
C ARG A 572 -45.50 18.42 -12.24
N LEU A 573 -44.45 19.25 -12.31
CA LEU A 573 -43.09 18.86 -11.92
C LEU A 573 -43.02 18.39 -10.47
N GLU A 574 -43.63 19.13 -9.54
CA GLU A 574 -43.63 18.80 -8.12
C GLU A 574 -44.38 17.49 -7.86
N PHE A 575 -45.51 17.28 -8.54
CA PHE A 575 -46.25 16.02 -8.49
C PHE A 575 -45.42 14.84 -9.02
N HIS A 576 -44.81 14.97 -10.21
CA HIS A 576 -43.98 13.90 -10.77
C HIS A 576 -42.74 13.61 -9.92
N GLN A 577 -42.12 14.62 -9.32
CA GLN A 577 -41.02 14.45 -8.37
C GLN A 577 -41.48 13.67 -7.13
N SER A 578 -42.62 14.03 -6.55
CA SER A 578 -43.19 13.32 -5.40
C SER A 578 -43.53 11.86 -5.71
N VAL A 579 -44.14 11.59 -6.88
CA VAL A 579 -44.43 10.22 -7.32
C VAL A 579 -43.14 9.43 -7.53
N PHE A 580 -42.12 10.05 -8.13
CA PHE A 580 -40.83 9.42 -8.35
C PHE A 580 -40.13 9.08 -7.04
N ASP A 581 -40.11 10.00 -6.07
CA ASP A 581 -39.53 9.77 -4.74
C ASP A 581 -40.24 8.62 -4.01
N GLU A 582 -41.57 8.58 -4.03
CA GLU A 582 -42.37 7.50 -3.46
C GLU A 582 -42.08 6.14 -4.15
N LEU A 583 -41.95 6.13 -5.48
CA LEU A 583 -41.60 4.92 -6.24
C LEU A 583 -40.18 4.43 -5.91
N ARG A 584 -39.21 5.35 -5.80
CA ARG A 584 -37.84 5.04 -5.40
C ARG A 584 -37.82 4.39 -4.03
N ASP A 585 -38.55 4.96 -3.07
CA ASP A 585 -38.58 4.48 -1.69
C ASP A 585 -39.24 3.09 -1.62
N LYS A 586 -40.38 2.89 -2.29
CA LYS A 586 -41.00 1.55 -2.43
C LYS A 586 -40.10 0.53 -3.11
N LEU A 587 -39.31 0.96 -4.10
CA LEU A 587 -38.37 0.07 -4.78
C LEU A 587 -37.21 -0.33 -3.85
N MET A 588 -36.68 0.59 -3.05
CA MET A 588 -35.67 0.28 -2.05
C MET A 588 -36.19 -0.70 -0.98
N GLU A 589 -37.43 -0.51 -0.51
CA GLU A 589 -38.10 -1.44 0.41
C GLU A 589 -38.27 -2.83 -0.23
N ARG A 590 -38.68 -2.87 -1.51
CA ARG A 590 -38.84 -4.14 -2.23
C ARG A 590 -37.51 -4.87 -2.42
N VAL A 591 -36.44 -4.15 -2.72
CA VAL A 591 -35.07 -4.71 -2.81
C VAL A 591 -34.64 -5.32 -1.47
N ALA A 592 -34.88 -4.62 -0.36
CA ALA A 592 -34.59 -5.14 0.97
C ALA A 592 -35.41 -6.41 1.28
N PHE A 593 -36.70 -6.41 0.94
CA PHE A 593 -37.57 -7.57 1.12
C PHE A 593 -37.09 -8.79 0.30
N ILE A 594 -36.65 -8.59 -0.94
CA ILE A 594 -36.08 -9.67 -1.78
C ILE A 594 -34.81 -10.23 -1.13
N ALA A 595 -33.94 -9.36 -0.61
CA ALA A 595 -32.70 -9.77 0.04
C ALA A 595 -32.92 -10.61 1.31
N GLU A 596 -33.93 -10.26 2.12
CA GLU A 596 -34.28 -10.98 3.35
C GLU A 596 -35.06 -12.29 3.12
N GLY A 597 -35.70 -12.42 1.95
CA GLY A 597 -36.48 -13.62 1.59
C GLY A 597 -35.63 -14.88 1.52
N LYS A 598 -36.24 -16.05 1.75
CA LYS A 598 -35.59 -17.38 1.68
C LYS A 598 -35.64 -18.03 0.29
N ASP A 599 -35.95 -17.25 -0.74
CA ASP A 599 -36.01 -17.73 -2.12
C ASP A 599 -34.60 -18.02 -2.66
N GLU A 600 -34.36 -19.22 -3.20
CA GLU A 600 -33.08 -19.63 -3.78
C GLU A 600 -32.67 -18.72 -4.96
N ASP A 601 -33.64 -18.13 -5.69
CA ASP A 601 -33.40 -17.29 -6.87
C ASP A 601 -33.24 -15.79 -6.52
N ARG A 602 -33.24 -15.42 -5.24
CA ARG A 602 -33.23 -14.01 -4.80
C ARG A 602 -32.01 -13.22 -5.31
N TYR A 603 -30.83 -13.84 -5.33
CA TYR A 603 -29.61 -13.16 -5.76
C TYR A 603 -29.54 -12.97 -7.26
N HIS A 604 -30.06 -13.92 -8.04
CA HIS A 604 -30.19 -13.77 -9.49
C HIS A 604 -31.14 -12.61 -9.84
N LYS A 605 -32.27 -12.49 -9.13
CA LYS A 605 -33.19 -11.34 -9.26
C LYS A 605 -32.50 -10.01 -8.95
N LEU A 606 -31.68 -9.97 -7.89
CA LEU A 606 -30.91 -8.77 -7.54
C LEU A 606 -29.81 -8.45 -8.57
N GLU A 607 -29.16 -9.46 -9.14
CA GLU A 607 -28.17 -9.27 -10.22
C GLU A 607 -28.82 -8.72 -11.49
N GLU A 608 -29.98 -9.25 -11.88
CA GLU A 608 -30.75 -8.76 -13.03
C GLU A 608 -31.18 -7.30 -12.82
N LEU A 609 -31.69 -6.98 -11.62
CA LEU A 609 -32.00 -5.60 -11.24
C LEU A 609 -30.77 -4.70 -11.33
N LEU A 610 -29.63 -5.17 -10.86
CA LEU A 610 -28.38 -4.41 -10.93
C LEU A 610 -27.94 -4.17 -12.38
N GLU A 611 -28.01 -5.17 -13.27
CA GLU A 611 -27.70 -4.95 -14.70
C GLU A 611 -28.58 -3.87 -15.33
N LYS A 612 -29.88 -3.85 -15.01
CA LYS A 612 -30.81 -2.84 -15.54
C LYS A 612 -30.62 -1.46 -14.92
N SER A 613 -30.32 -1.38 -13.63
CA SER A 613 -30.26 -0.09 -12.91
C SER A 613 -28.88 0.56 -12.91
N PHE A 614 -27.79 -0.21 -13.07
CA PHE A 614 -26.43 0.31 -12.93
C PHE A 614 -26.03 1.41 -13.93
N PRO A 615 -26.49 1.44 -15.19
CA PRO A 615 -26.24 2.58 -16.08
C PRO A 615 -26.70 3.93 -15.50
N LEU A 616 -27.70 3.91 -14.61
CA LEU A 616 -28.24 5.10 -13.93
C LEU A 616 -27.51 5.44 -12.62
N VAL A 617 -26.41 4.78 -12.27
CA VAL A 617 -25.73 4.95 -10.96
C VAL A 617 -25.23 6.39 -10.71
N ARG A 618 -24.98 7.15 -11.79
CA ARG A 618 -24.57 8.57 -11.73
C ARG A 618 -25.73 9.53 -11.52
N MET A 619 -26.97 9.08 -11.67
CA MET A 619 -28.17 9.89 -11.50
C MET A 619 -28.54 9.95 -10.01
N PRO A 620 -28.45 11.12 -9.34
CA PRO A 620 -28.64 11.21 -7.90
C PRO A 620 -29.98 10.65 -7.40
N SER A 621 -31.04 10.76 -8.20
CA SER A 621 -32.38 10.31 -7.81
C SER A 621 -32.57 8.79 -7.87
N ILE A 622 -31.83 8.05 -8.73
CA ILE A 622 -31.88 6.57 -8.82
C ILE A 622 -30.73 5.90 -8.06
N GLN A 623 -29.60 6.59 -7.89
CA GLN A 623 -28.40 6.08 -7.24
C GLN A 623 -28.67 5.33 -5.92
N PRO A 624 -29.54 5.78 -5.00
CA PRO A 624 -29.85 5.06 -3.77
C PRO A 624 -30.35 3.62 -4.01
N VAL A 625 -31.16 3.42 -5.05
CA VAL A 625 -31.67 2.08 -5.43
C VAL A 625 -30.52 1.18 -5.88
N VAL A 626 -29.63 1.68 -6.74
CA VAL A 626 -28.47 0.93 -7.22
C VAL A 626 -27.57 0.53 -6.04
N MET A 627 -27.30 1.47 -5.14
CA MET A 627 -26.49 1.22 -3.94
C MET A 627 -27.14 0.20 -3.01
N GLN A 628 -28.47 0.25 -2.86
CA GLN A 628 -29.23 -0.71 -2.06
C GLN A 628 -29.16 -2.12 -2.66
N VAL A 629 -29.26 -2.27 -3.98
CA VAL A 629 -29.11 -3.58 -4.65
C VAL A 629 -27.70 -4.12 -4.46
N MET A 630 -26.67 -3.29 -4.69
CA MET A 630 -25.27 -3.70 -4.50
C MET A 630 -24.95 -4.12 -3.07
N LYS A 631 -25.53 -3.44 -2.07
CA LYS A 631 -25.32 -3.74 -0.64
C LYS A 631 -25.72 -5.17 -0.28
N HIS A 632 -26.79 -5.68 -0.88
CA HIS A 632 -27.36 -6.99 -0.56
C HIS A 632 -26.81 -8.14 -1.41
N LEU A 633 -25.99 -7.83 -2.41
CA LEU A 633 -25.35 -8.85 -3.24
C LEU A 633 -24.12 -9.44 -2.54
N PRO A 634 -24.04 -10.79 -2.41
CA PRO A 634 -22.91 -11.45 -1.77
C PRO A 634 -21.62 -11.24 -2.56
N LYS A 635 -21.73 -11.14 -3.89
CA LYS A 635 -20.63 -10.82 -4.79
C LYS A 635 -21.11 -9.87 -5.88
N VAL A 636 -20.63 -8.64 -5.86
CA VAL A 636 -20.89 -7.67 -6.93
C VAL A 636 -19.97 -7.95 -8.11
N PRO A 637 -20.46 -7.86 -9.37
CA PRO A 637 -19.61 -8.04 -10.55
C PRO A 637 -18.38 -7.10 -10.56
N GLU A 638 -17.20 -7.67 -10.80
CA GLU A 638 -15.92 -6.96 -10.69
C GLU A 638 -15.84 -5.71 -11.60
N LYS A 639 -16.44 -5.79 -12.80
CA LYS A 639 -16.53 -4.65 -13.74
C LYS A 639 -17.24 -3.45 -13.12
N LYS A 640 -18.30 -3.68 -12.32
CA LYS A 640 -19.06 -2.63 -11.64
C LYS A 640 -18.29 -2.06 -10.45
N LEU A 641 -17.61 -2.92 -9.68
CA LEU A 641 -16.73 -2.49 -8.59
C LEU A 641 -15.59 -1.58 -9.09
N LYS A 642 -14.97 -1.90 -10.23
CA LYS A 642 -13.94 -1.05 -10.85
C LYS A 642 -14.46 0.33 -11.26
N GLN A 643 -15.69 0.41 -11.77
CA GLN A 643 -16.31 1.69 -12.13
C GLN A 643 -16.64 2.54 -10.90
N VAL A 644 -17.15 1.91 -9.84
CA VAL A 644 -17.39 2.58 -8.55
C VAL A 644 -16.08 3.08 -7.95
N MET A 645 -15.02 2.26 -7.96
CA MET A 645 -13.71 2.63 -7.41
C MET A 645 -13.05 3.77 -8.20
N ALA A 646 -13.28 3.86 -9.50
CA ALA A 646 -12.75 4.94 -10.34
C ALA A 646 -13.45 6.29 -10.11
N ASP A 647 -14.65 6.30 -9.53
CA ASP A 647 -15.45 7.51 -9.29
C ASP A 647 -15.51 7.82 -7.79
N LYS A 648 -14.87 8.91 -7.38
CA LYS A 648 -14.74 9.32 -5.98
C LYS A 648 -16.09 9.59 -5.31
N GLU A 649 -17.05 10.14 -6.05
CA GLU A 649 -18.37 10.47 -5.48
C GLU A 649 -19.20 9.19 -5.28
N LEU A 650 -19.18 8.27 -6.25
CA LEU A 650 -19.83 6.96 -6.12
C LEU A 650 -19.22 6.15 -4.97
N TYR A 651 -17.90 6.06 -4.93
CA TYR A 651 -17.20 5.35 -3.84
C TYR A 651 -17.55 5.93 -2.47
N LYS A 652 -17.66 7.25 -2.33
CA LYS A 652 -17.98 7.89 -1.04
C LYS A 652 -19.34 7.45 -0.50
N VAL A 653 -20.36 7.40 -1.36
CA VAL A 653 -21.74 7.04 -0.98
C VAL A 653 -22.00 5.54 -0.90
N CYS A 654 -21.08 4.70 -1.38
CA CYS A 654 -21.24 3.25 -1.30
C CYS A 654 -21.32 2.73 0.14
N ALA A 655 -22.20 1.75 0.34
CA ALA A 655 -22.33 1.03 1.60
C ALA A 655 -21.03 0.27 1.94
N VAL A 656 -20.76 0.10 3.24
CA VAL A 656 -19.55 -0.56 3.74
C VAL A 656 -19.46 -2.01 3.23
N GLU A 657 -20.60 -2.70 3.08
CA GLU A 657 -20.69 -4.05 2.52
C GLU A 657 -20.08 -4.16 1.12
N VAL A 658 -20.32 -3.15 0.27
CA VAL A 658 -19.75 -3.08 -1.07
C VAL A 658 -18.27 -2.71 -1.00
N LYS A 659 -17.92 -1.74 -0.14
CA LYS A 659 -16.52 -1.33 0.06
C LYS A 659 -15.66 -2.49 0.56
N ARG A 660 -16.16 -3.37 1.44
CA ARG A 660 -15.45 -4.60 1.88
C ARG A 660 -15.02 -5.49 0.70
N GLN A 661 -15.88 -5.62 -0.31
CA GLN A 661 -15.56 -6.39 -1.52
C GLN A 661 -14.50 -5.73 -2.39
N ILE A 662 -14.34 -4.40 -2.30
CA ILE A 662 -13.25 -3.66 -2.95
C ILE A 662 -11.97 -3.80 -2.12
N TRP A 663 -12.05 -3.58 -0.81
CA TRP A 663 -10.92 -3.55 0.12
C TRP A 663 -10.18 -4.89 0.20
N GLN A 664 -10.88 -6.02 0.10
CA GLN A 664 -10.27 -7.35 0.20
C GLN A 664 -9.21 -7.62 -0.87
N ASP A 665 -9.30 -6.94 -2.02
CA ASP A 665 -8.38 -7.06 -3.14
C ASP A 665 -7.53 -5.79 -3.35
N ASN A 666 -7.74 -4.74 -2.54
CA ASN A 666 -7.06 -3.45 -2.64
C ASN A 666 -6.53 -2.98 -1.27
N GLN A 667 -5.37 -3.51 -0.87
CA GLN A 667 -4.79 -3.24 0.45
C GLN A 667 -4.49 -1.76 0.72
N ALA A 668 -4.00 -1.03 -0.29
CA ALA A 668 -3.68 0.40 -0.14
C ALA A 668 -4.94 1.22 0.19
N LEU A 669 -6.02 1.00 -0.56
CA LEU A 669 -7.29 1.71 -0.37
C LEU A 669 -7.91 1.42 1.02
N PHE A 670 -7.82 0.17 1.49
CA PHE A 670 -8.28 -0.17 2.85
C PHE A 670 -7.40 0.50 3.93
N GLY A 671 -6.09 0.55 3.70
CA GLY A 671 -5.15 1.25 4.57
C GLY A 671 -5.46 2.75 4.70
N ASP A 672 -5.83 3.41 3.61
CA ASP A 672 -6.20 4.83 3.59
C ASP A 672 -7.46 5.14 4.42
N GLU A 673 -8.41 4.20 4.48
CA GLU A 673 -9.63 4.33 5.29
C GLU A 673 -9.38 4.00 6.77
N VAL A 674 -8.53 3.02 7.07
CA VAL A 674 -8.27 2.54 8.44
C VAL A 674 -7.24 3.42 9.17
N SER A 675 -6.21 3.93 8.49
CA SER A 675 -5.12 4.69 9.12
C SER A 675 -5.59 5.93 9.91
N PRO A 676 -6.53 6.76 9.41
CA PRO A 676 -7.08 7.88 10.18
C PRO A 676 -7.75 7.44 11.48
N LEU A 677 -8.47 6.31 11.46
CA LEU A 677 -9.12 5.75 12.65
C LEU A 677 -8.08 5.27 13.68
N LEU A 678 -7.04 4.57 13.24
CA LEU A 678 -5.96 4.12 14.12
C LEU A 678 -5.25 5.30 14.78
N LYS A 679 -4.98 6.37 14.01
CA LYS A 679 -4.39 7.60 14.55
C LYS A 679 -5.33 8.29 15.55
N GLN A 680 -6.62 8.40 15.21
CA GLN A 680 -7.64 8.97 16.09
C GLN A 680 -7.68 8.22 17.42
N TYR A 681 -7.68 6.88 17.39
CA TYR A 681 -7.69 6.07 18.60
C TYR A 681 -6.51 6.36 19.53
N ILE A 682 -5.29 6.50 18.99
CA ILE A 682 -4.12 6.84 19.80
C ILE A 682 -4.24 8.24 20.39
N VAL A 683 -4.66 9.23 19.59
CA VAL A 683 -4.85 10.61 20.05
C VAL A 683 -5.88 10.66 21.18
N GLU A 684 -6.98 9.92 21.09
CA GLU A 684 -8.01 9.84 22.14
C GLU A 684 -7.46 9.22 23.44
N LYS A 685 -6.65 8.15 23.35
CA LYS A 685 -6.03 7.52 24.52
C LYS A 685 -4.97 8.41 25.17
N GLU A 686 -4.14 9.07 24.36
CA GLU A 686 -3.14 10.02 24.85
C GLU A 686 -3.82 11.23 25.48
N ALA A 687 -4.86 11.79 24.87
CA ALA A 687 -5.63 12.89 25.46
C ALA A 687 -6.22 12.53 26.83
N ALA A 688 -6.69 11.29 27.02
CA ALA A 688 -7.13 10.81 28.32
C ALA A 688 -5.99 10.70 29.36
N LEU A 689 -4.77 10.37 28.92
CA LEU A 689 -3.58 10.29 29.78
C LEU A 689 -2.97 11.66 30.11
N PHE A 690 -3.14 12.64 29.23
CA PHE A 690 -2.64 14.01 29.40
C PHE A 690 -3.73 14.99 29.84
N SER A 691 -4.91 14.49 30.20
CA SER A 691 -6.01 15.34 30.65
C SER A 691 -5.67 16.06 31.96
N ASN A 692 -6.01 17.35 32.03
CA ASN A 692 -5.93 18.14 33.25
C ASN A 692 -7.07 17.80 34.24
N ASP A 693 -8.04 16.97 33.82
CA ASP A 693 -9.10 16.47 34.69
C ASP A 693 -8.58 15.26 35.49
N LEU A 694 -8.24 15.50 36.77
CA LEU A 694 -7.80 14.47 37.70
C LEU A 694 -8.79 13.30 37.83
N SER A 695 -10.09 13.53 37.59
CA SER A 695 -11.10 12.46 37.66
C SER A 695 -10.95 11.45 36.53
N ILE A 696 -10.57 11.90 35.33
CA ILE A 696 -10.34 11.04 34.16
C ILE A 696 -9.07 10.22 34.38
N LEU A 697 -8.02 10.87 34.88
CA LEU A 697 -6.72 10.25 35.09
C LEU A 697 -6.72 9.22 36.23
N HIS A 698 -7.35 9.53 37.38
CA HIS A 698 -7.53 8.57 38.48
C HIS A 698 -8.36 7.34 38.06
N ASN A 699 -9.25 7.52 37.09
CA ASN A 699 -10.13 6.49 36.58
C ASN A 699 -9.67 5.84 35.28
N PHE A 700 -8.43 6.06 34.80
CA PHE A 700 -7.98 5.52 33.52
C PHE A 700 -8.17 3.99 33.40
N PHE A 701 -7.85 3.24 34.47
CA PHE A 701 -8.03 1.77 34.56
C PHE A 701 -9.40 1.33 35.10
N SER A 702 -10.34 2.26 35.31
CA SER A 702 -11.66 1.98 35.89
C SER A 702 -12.72 1.48 34.89
N PRO A 703 -12.75 1.94 33.62
CA PRO A 703 -13.72 1.47 32.62
C PRO A 703 -13.70 -0.05 32.44
N SER A 704 -14.89 -0.66 32.40
CA SER A 704 -15.03 -2.08 32.09
C SER A 704 -14.60 -2.37 30.65
N PRO A 705 -14.12 -3.59 30.33
CA PRO A 705 -13.79 -3.94 28.95
C PRO A 705 -14.94 -3.69 27.96
N LYS A 706 -16.18 -3.98 28.36
CA LYS A 706 -17.38 -3.72 27.55
C LYS A 706 -17.55 -2.23 27.24
N THR A 707 -17.31 -1.35 28.21
CA THR A 707 -17.36 0.10 28.03
C THR A 707 -16.28 0.59 27.07
N ARG A 708 -15.05 0.06 27.17
CA ARG A 708 -13.94 0.47 26.31
C ARG A 708 -14.22 0.20 24.83
N ARG A 709 -14.85 -0.93 24.53
CA ARG A 709 -15.20 -1.34 23.16
C ARG A 709 -16.33 -0.51 22.53
N GLN A 710 -17.07 0.29 23.30
CA GLN A 710 -18.08 1.22 22.76
C GLN A 710 -17.47 2.48 22.13
N GLY A 711 -16.14 2.64 22.15
CA GLY A 711 -15.47 3.75 21.49
C GLY A 711 -15.76 3.79 19.98
N GLU A 712 -15.93 5.00 19.45
CA GLU A 712 -16.32 5.23 18.05
C GLU A 712 -15.38 4.51 17.07
N VAL A 713 -14.07 4.58 17.32
CA VAL A 713 -13.07 3.94 16.46
C VAL A 713 -13.22 2.41 16.45
N VAL A 714 -13.39 1.78 17.61
CA VAL A 714 -13.51 0.31 17.71
C VAL A 714 -14.76 -0.15 16.98
N GLN A 715 -15.88 0.55 17.16
CA GLN A 715 -17.14 0.25 16.48
C GLN A 715 -17.02 0.40 14.97
N LYS A 716 -16.41 1.50 14.49
CA LYS A 716 -16.16 1.71 13.05
C LYS A 716 -15.27 0.64 12.44
N LEU A 717 -14.15 0.29 13.09
CA LEU A 717 -13.26 -0.77 12.61
C LEU A 717 -13.96 -2.12 12.55
N THR A 718 -14.75 -2.44 13.58
CA THR A 718 -15.53 -3.67 13.63
C THR A 718 -16.55 -3.72 12.49
N GLN A 719 -17.25 -2.61 12.23
CA GLN A 719 -18.14 -2.47 11.09
C GLN A 719 -17.40 -2.59 9.75
N MET A 720 -16.22 -1.98 9.60
CA MET A 720 -15.45 -2.07 8.36
C MET A 720 -15.01 -3.50 8.06
N ILE A 721 -14.55 -4.26 9.06
CA ILE A 721 -14.13 -5.65 8.91
C ILE A 721 -15.34 -6.57 8.63
N GLY A 722 -16.42 -6.41 9.39
CA GLY A 722 -17.58 -7.30 9.33
C GLY A 722 -17.19 -8.76 9.56
N LYS A 723 -17.54 -9.63 8.61
CA LYS A 723 -17.25 -11.08 8.64
C LYS A 723 -16.01 -11.47 7.81
N ASN A 724 -15.28 -10.51 7.25
CA ASN A 724 -14.21 -10.79 6.29
C ASN A 724 -12.87 -11.03 7.01
N VAL A 725 -12.40 -12.29 6.99
CA VAL A 725 -11.15 -12.71 7.63
C VAL A 725 -9.92 -11.98 7.05
N LYS A 726 -9.87 -11.75 5.73
CA LYS A 726 -8.74 -11.05 5.10
C LYS A 726 -8.60 -9.62 5.63
N LEU A 727 -9.71 -8.89 5.73
CA LEU A 727 -9.70 -7.52 6.25
C LEU A 727 -9.29 -7.49 7.72
N TYR A 728 -9.73 -8.47 8.52
CA TYR A 728 -9.30 -8.63 9.90
C TYR A 728 -7.78 -8.82 10.00
N ASP A 729 -7.23 -9.77 9.23
CA ASP A 729 -5.79 -10.06 9.19
C ASP A 729 -4.97 -8.84 8.75
N MET A 730 -5.49 -8.04 7.81
CA MET A 730 -4.87 -6.79 7.39
C MET A 730 -4.81 -5.77 8.53
N VAL A 731 -5.89 -5.60 9.30
CA VAL A 731 -5.87 -4.72 10.49
C VAL A 731 -4.87 -5.23 11.51
N LEU A 732 -4.80 -6.55 11.77
CA LEU A 732 -3.80 -7.12 12.67
C LEU A 732 -2.36 -6.82 12.21
N GLN A 733 -2.09 -6.92 10.90
CA GLN A 733 -0.80 -6.57 10.33
C GLN A 733 -0.48 -5.08 10.51
N PHE A 734 -1.48 -4.20 10.38
CA PHE A 734 -1.31 -2.77 10.65
C PHE A 734 -0.96 -2.54 12.12
N LEU A 735 -1.68 -3.15 13.06
CA LEU A 735 -1.42 -3.01 14.49
C LEU A 735 0.00 -3.48 14.88
N ARG A 736 0.45 -4.64 14.37
CA ARG A 736 1.84 -5.12 14.59
C ARG A 736 2.87 -4.14 14.10
N THR A 737 2.69 -3.61 12.89
CA THR A 737 3.63 -2.67 12.27
C THR A 737 3.67 -1.33 13.03
N LEU A 738 2.51 -0.83 13.44
CA LEU A 738 2.39 0.41 14.21
C LEU A 738 2.99 0.27 15.61
N PHE A 739 2.73 -0.85 16.28
CA PHE A 739 3.35 -1.18 17.55
C PHE A 739 4.87 -1.25 17.45
N LEU A 740 5.41 -1.94 16.43
CA LEU A 740 6.84 -2.03 16.20
C LEU A 740 7.48 -0.65 16.02
N ARG A 741 6.86 0.20 15.21
CA ARG A 741 7.41 1.51 14.83
C ARG A 741 7.32 2.56 15.92
N THR A 742 6.20 2.59 16.65
CA THR A 742 5.92 3.67 17.62
C THR A 742 6.20 3.26 19.05
N ARG A 743 6.31 1.95 19.33
CA ARG A 743 6.31 1.37 20.68
C ARG A 743 5.08 1.75 21.53
N ASN A 744 4.01 2.23 20.89
CA ASN A 744 2.80 2.61 21.59
C ASN A 744 1.96 1.36 21.92
N VAL A 745 1.88 1.04 23.21
CA VAL A 745 1.15 -0.12 23.73
C VAL A 745 -0.37 -0.04 23.56
N HIS A 746 -0.94 1.13 23.23
CA HIS A 746 -2.38 1.23 22.94
C HIS A 746 -2.79 0.47 21.67
N TYR A 747 -1.87 0.18 20.75
CA TYR A 747 -2.15 -0.73 19.63
C TYR A 747 -2.37 -2.18 20.11
N CYS A 748 -1.71 -2.59 21.20
CA CYS A 748 -1.96 -3.86 21.87
C CYS A 748 -3.34 -3.88 22.54
N THR A 749 -3.74 -2.78 23.18
CA THR A 749 -5.11 -2.61 23.69
C THR A 749 -6.14 -2.74 22.57
N LEU A 750 -5.92 -2.07 21.44
CA LEU A 750 -6.84 -2.12 20.30
C LEU A 750 -6.94 -3.52 19.69
N ARG A 751 -5.84 -4.29 19.64
CA ARG A 751 -5.82 -5.69 19.21
C ARG A 751 -6.79 -6.56 20.02
N ALA A 752 -6.79 -6.40 21.34
CA ALA A 752 -7.68 -7.13 22.25
C ALA A 752 -9.13 -6.62 22.17
N GLU A 753 -9.33 -5.30 22.19
CA GLU A 753 -10.65 -4.68 22.09
C GLU A 753 -11.37 -5.03 20.79
N LEU A 754 -10.66 -5.06 19.66
CA LEU A 754 -11.22 -5.41 18.35
C LEU A 754 -11.69 -6.87 18.31
N LEU A 755 -10.88 -7.82 18.79
CA LEU A 755 -11.25 -9.23 18.81
C LEU A 755 -12.45 -9.49 19.72
N MET A 756 -12.50 -8.84 20.89
CA MET A 756 -13.64 -8.96 21.80
C MET A 756 -14.88 -8.21 21.30
N SER A 757 -14.72 -7.15 20.49
CA SER A 757 -15.84 -6.45 19.84
C SER A 757 -16.50 -7.34 18.77
N LEU A 758 -15.70 -8.08 17.99
CA LEU A 758 -16.19 -9.08 17.03
C LEU A 758 -16.86 -10.27 17.74
N HIS A 759 -16.35 -10.66 18.90
CA HIS A 759 -16.98 -11.68 19.75
C HIS A 759 -18.35 -11.22 20.28
N ASP A 760 -18.46 -9.97 20.76
CA ASP A 760 -19.72 -9.40 21.25
C ASP A 760 -20.79 -9.31 20.14
N LEU A 761 -20.38 -9.31 18.86
CA LEU A 761 -21.26 -9.31 17.68
C LEU A 761 -21.48 -10.71 17.08
N ASP A 762 -21.07 -11.77 17.76
CA ASP A 762 -21.23 -13.17 17.34
C ASP A 762 -20.61 -13.49 15.96
N VAL A 763 -19.50 -12.84 15.61
CA VAL A 763 -18.79 -13.07 14.34
C VAL A 763 -17.92 -14.34 14.43
N SER A 764 -18.58 -15.49 14.27
CA SER A 764 -17.94 -16.81 14.36
C SER A 764 -16.85 -17.06 13.32
N GLU A 765 -16.96 -16.45 12.13
CA GLU A 765 -16.05 -16.62 10.99
C GLU A 765 -14.62 -16.14 11.33
N ILE A 766 -14.49 -15.15 12.21
CA ILE A 766 -13.19 -14.64 12.68
C ILE A 766 -12.82 -15.29 14.02
N CYS A 767 -13.74 -15.34 14.98
CA CYS A 767 -13.44 -15.82 16.34
C CYS A 767 -13.03 -17.30 16.37
N SER A 768 -13.53 -18.13 15.46
CA SER A 768 -13.16 -19.55 15.37
C SER A 768 -11.76 -19.77 14.77
N VAL A 769 -11.25 -18.81 14.01
CA VAL A 769 -9.97 -18.90 13.30
C VAL A 769 -8.85 -18.19 14.08
N ASP A 770 -9.15 -17.13 14.84
CA ASP A 770 -8.16 -16.43 15.64
C ASP A 770 -7.66 -17.30 16.82
N PRO A 771 -6.37 -17.69 16.84
CA PRO A 771 -5.84 -18.58 17.87
C PRO A 771 -5.78 -17.93 19.26
N CYS A 772 -5.82 -16.60 19.34
CA CYS A 772 -5.79 -15.86 20.59
C CYS A 772 -7.19 -15.66 21.20
N HIS A 773 -8.28 -16.03 20.51
CA HIS A 773 -9.66 -15.76 20.95
C HIS A 773 -9.97 -16.25 22.36
N LYS A 774 -9.79 -17.55 22.63
CA LYS A 774 -10.10 -18.15 23.92
C LYS A 774 -9.25 -17.57 25.06
N PHE A 775 -7.96 -17.34 24.79
CA PHE A 775 -7.05 -16.73 25.74
C PHE A 775 -7.48 -15.30 26.09
N THR A 776 -7.79 -14.49 25.07
CA THR A 776 -8.22 -13.10 25.24
C THR A 776 -9.55 -13.03 25.98
N TRP A 777 -10.49 -13.93 25.69
CA TRP A 777 -11.77 -13.99 26.38
C TRP A 777 -11.64 -14.32 27.87
N CYS A 778 -10.78 -15.29 28.21
CA CYS A 778 -10.46 -15.61 29.60
C CYS A 778 -9.78 -14.43 30.31
N LEU A 779 -8.82 -13.77 29.65
CA LEU A 779 -8.12 -12.61 30.18
C LEU A 779 -9.05 -11.40 30.35
N ASP A 780 -9.98 -11.17 29.43
CA ASP A 780 -10.99 -10.09 29.49
C ASP A 780 -11.88 -10.26 30.74
N ALA A 781 -12.22 -11.51 31.09
CA ALA A 781 -12.91 -11.82 32.34
C ALA A 781 -12.06 -11.47 33.57
N CYS A 782 -10.75 -11.77 33.57
CA CYS A 782 -9.85 -11.37 34.65
C CYS A 782 -9.75 -9.84 34.78
N ILE A 783 -9.64 -9.11 33.66
CA ILE A 783 -9.56 -7.64 33.64
C ILE A 783 -10.84 -7.03 34.23
N ARG A 784 -12.01 -7.58 33.89
CA ARG A 784 -13.29 -7.14 34.45
C ARG A 784 -13.36 -7.31 35.97
N GLU A 785 -12.94 -8.47 36.48
CA GLU A 785 -12.93 -8.74 37.92
C GLU A 785 -11.72 -8.11 38.65
N LYS A 786 -10.75 -7.55 37.90
CA LYS A 786 -9.48 -6.99 38.39
C LYS A 786 -8.64 -8.00 39.19
N PHE A 787 -8.83 -9.29 38.94
CA PHE A 787 -8.17 -10.38 39.64
C PHE A 787 -8.14 -11.65 38.78
N VAL A 788 -7.01 -12.38 38.85
CA VAL A 788 -6.83 -13.71 38.27
C VAL A 788 -6.95 -14.74 39.39
N ASP A 789 -8.09 -15.44 39.44
CA ASP A 789 -8.29 -16.55 40.39
C ASP A 789 -7.61 -17.85 39.91
N ALA A 790 -7.44 -18.82 40.82
CA ALA A 790 -6.76 -20.09 40.56
C ALA A 790 -7.43 -20.97 39.48
N LYS A 791 -8.72 -20.79 39.19
CA LYS A 791 -9.37 -21.51 38.08
C LYS A 791 -8.96 -20.88 36.75
N ARG A 792 -9.07 -19.56 36.63
CA ARG A 792 -8.68 -18.82 35.42
C ARG A 792 -7.17 -18.88 35.17
N ALA A 793 -6.34 -18.89 36.21
CA ALA A 793 -4.91 -19.12 36.12
C ALA A 793 -4.61 -20.45 35.39
N ARG A 794 -5.24 -21.55 35.82
CA ARG A 794 -5.07 -22.86 35.16
C ARG A 794 -5.57 -22.88 33.71
N GLU A 795 -6.66 -22.18 33.40
CA GLU A 795 -7.16 -22.05 32.03
C GLU A 795 -6.17 -21.27 31.13
N LEU A 796 -5.67 -20.13 31.60
CA LEU A 796 -4.66 -19.31 30.91
C LEU A 796 -3.35 -20.07 30.71
N GLN A 797 -2.90 -20.81 31.74
CA GLN A 797 -1.74 -21.68 31.65
C GLN A 797 -1.95 -22.79 30.60
N GLY A 798 -3.11 -23.44 30.62
CA GLY A 798 -3.46 -24.47 29.64
C GLY A 798 -3.39 -23.97 28.21
N PHE A 799 -3.81 -22.73 27.94
CA PHE A 799 -3.67 -22.11 26.62
C PHE A 799 -2.21 -21.91 26.22
N LEU A 800 -1.38 -21.34 27.10
CA LEU A 800 0.05 -21.13 26.84
C LEU A 800 0.80 -22.46 26.61
N ASP A 801 0.49 -23.48 27.40
CA ASP A 801 1.15 -24.79 27.32
C ASP A 801 0.66 -25.63 26.14
N SER A 802 -0.54 -25.36 25.62
CA SER A 802 -1.12 -26.06 24.47
C SER A 802 -0.51 -25.69 23.10
N MET A 803 0.38 -24.69 23.05
CA MET A 803 1.01 -24.25 21.81
C MET A 803 1.95 -25.32 21.23
N LYS A 804 1.67 -25.76 20.00
CA LYS A 804 2.44 -26.81 19.32
C LYS A 804 3.67 -26.25 18.59
N LYS A 805 4.72 -27.07 18.43
CA LYS A 805 5.86 -26.79 17.53
C LYS A 805 5.33 -26.48 16.12
N GLY A 806 5.61 -25.28 15.59
CA GLY A 806 5.12 -24.78 14.30
C GLY A 806 4.04 -23.69 14.37
N GLN A 807 3.47 -23.40 15.56
CA GLN A 807 2.54 -22.27 15.79
C GLN A 807 3.19 -21.12 16.55
N GLU A 808 4.51 -21.01 16.49
CA GLU A 808 5.29 -20.09 17.32
C GLU A 808 4.88 -18.61 17.11
N GLN A 809 4.46 -18.24 15.89
CA GLN A 809 3.97 -16.89 15.59
C GLN A 809 2.78 -16.43 16.47
N VAL A 810 1.95 -17.37 16.94
CA VAL A 810 0.81 -17.09 17.85
C VAL A 810 1.30 -16.49 19.17
N LEU A 811 2.49 -16.89 19.61
CA LEU A 811 3.10 -16.36 20.83
C LEU A 811 3.33 -14.86 20.74
N GLY A 812 3.69 -14.33 19.55
CA GLY A 812 3.83 -12.90 19.34
C GLY A 812 2.53 -12.13 19.56
N ASP A 813 1.41 -12.65 19.07
CA ASP A 813 0.09 -12.02 19.25
C ASP A 813 -0.44 -12.14 20.68
N LEU A 814 -0.23 -13.29 21.33
CA LEU A 814 -0.53 -13.46 22.76
C LEU A 814 0.28 -12.48 23.62
N SER A 815 1.56 -12.30 23.28
CA SER A 815 2.41 -11.32 23.93
C SER A 815 1.95 -9.89 23.69
N MET A 816 1.46 -9.52 22.50
CA MET A 816 0.81 -8.22 22.31
C MET A 816 -0.38 -8.07 23.24
N ILE A 817 -1.28 -9.05 23.32
CA ILE A 817 -2.45 -9.00 24.21
C ILE A 817 -2.01 -8.83 25.67
N LEU A 818 -0.93 -9.47 26.10
CA LEU A 818 -0.37 -9.33 27.44
C LEU A 818 0.36 -8.00 27.68
N CYS A 819 0.83 -7.35 26.62
CA CYS A 819 1.40 -6.00 26.63
C CYS A 819 0.32 -4.91 26.72
N ASP A 820 -0.98 -5.27 26.70
CA ASP A 820 -2.08 -4.35 26.99
C ASP A 820 -1.95 -3.80 28.43
N PRO A 821 -1.91 -2.46 28.63
CA PRO A 821 -1.81 -1.86 29.96
C PRO A 821 -2.87 -2.34 30.95
N PHE A 822 -4.10 -2.62 30.49
CA PHE A 822 -5.16 -3.14 31.36
C PHE A 822 -4.89 -4.59 31.80
N ALA A 823 -4.28 -5.41 30.93
CA ALA A 823 -3.80 -6.74 31.27
C ALA A 823 -2.65 -6.65 32.28
N SER A 824 -1.59 -5.88 31.99
CA SER A 824 -0.46 -5.66 32.91
C SER A 824 -0.91 -5.21 34.29
N ASN A 825 -1.79 -4.21 34.37
CA ASN A 825 -2.35 -3.74 35.64
C ASN A 825 -3.06 -4.86 36.42
N THR A 826 -3.87 -5.66 35.73
CA THR A 826 -4.62 -6.77 36.36
C THR A 826 -3.68 -7.87 36.85
N LEU A 827 -2.65 -8.21 36.06
CA LEU A 827 -1.64 -9.20 36.43
C LEU A 827 -0.85 -8.75 37.66
N VAL A 828 -0.35 -7.50 37.68
CA VAL A 828 0.41 -6.98 38.83
C VAL A 828 -0.46 -6.91 40.09
N LEU A 829 -1.73 -6.45 39.99
CA LEU A 829 -2.65 -6.45 41.14
C LEU A 829 -2.90 -7.86 41.68
N SER A 830 -3.03 -8.84 40.79
CA SER A 830 -3.19 -10.25 41.17
C SER A 830 -1.93 -10.79 41.84
N THR A 831 -0.74 -10.42 41.35
CA THR A 831 0.56 -10.76 41.94
C THR A 831 0.68 -10.21 43.36
N VAL A 832 0.36 -8.92 43.57
CA VAL A 832 0.41 -8.29 44.91
C VAL A 832 -0.56 -8.97 45.88
N ARG A 833 -1.78 -9.28 45.43
CA ARG A 833 -2.77 -9.99 46.25
C ARG A 833 -2.31 -11.41 46.61
N ASN A 834 -1.72 -12.14 45.67
CA ASN A 834 -1.12 -13.45 45.94
C ASN A 834 0.02 -13.35 46.97
N LEU A 835 0.87 -12.33 46.89
CA LEU A 835 1.90 -12.09 47.91
C LEU A 835 1.29 -11.85 49.30
N GLN A 836 0.19 -11.12 49.40
CA GLN A 836 -0.55 -10.91 50.65
C GLN A 836 -1.19 -12.19 51.20
N GLU A 837 -1.73 -13.04 50.33
CA GLU A 837 -2.30 -14.33 50.73
C GLU A 837 -1.21 -15.30 51.21
N LEU A 838 -0.06 -15.34 50.54
CA LEU A 838 1.09 -16.16 50.97
C LEU A 838 1.66 -15.72 52.32
N LEU A 839 1.69 -14.40 52.58
CA LEU A 839 2.02 -13.84 53.89
C LEU A 839 1.10 -14.38 55.00
N SER A 840 -0.20 -14.48 54.74
CA SER A 840 -1.16 -15.00 55.72
C SER A 840 -1.04 -16.51 55.96
N GLN A 841 -0.35 -17.23 55.08
CA GLN A 841 -0.19 -18.69 55.09
C GLN A 841 1.22 -19.14 55.46
N ASP A 842 2.13 -18.21 55.80
CA ASP A 842 3.57 -18.46 56.03
C ASP A 842 4.24 -19.24 54.88
N ALA A 843 3.79 -19.04 53.63
CA ALA A 843 4.28 -19.72 52.45
C ALA A 843 5.25 -18.86 51.63
N LEU A 844 6.20 -19.49 50.94
CA LEU A 844 7.19 -18.77 50.14
C LEU A 844 6.67 -18.47 48.72
N PRO A 845 7.00 -17.29 48.14
CA PRO A 845 6.59 -16.91 46.77
C PRO A 845 6.94 -17.95 45.69
N ARG A 846 8.09 -18.61 45.80
CA ARG A 846 8.57 -19.61 44.83
C ARG A 846 7.73 -20.89 44.78
N ASP A 847 6.96 -21.16 45.82
CA ASP A 847 6.16 -22.38 45.95
C ASP A 847 4.73 -22.19 45.41
N SER A 848 4.36 -20.96 45.03
CA SER A 848 3.06 -20.66 44.42
C SER A 848 3.10 -20.80 42.89
N PRO A 849 2.40 -21.79 42.31
CA PRO A 849 2.34 -21.95 40.86
C PRO A 849 1.60 -20.80 40.18
N ASP A 850 0.58 -20.24 40.84
CA ASP A 850 -0.19 -19.09 40.33
C ASP A 850 0.69 -17.84 40.21
N LEU A 851 1.56 -17.61 41.20
CA LEU A 851 2.51 -16.47 41.17
C LEU A 851 3.55 -16.61 40.05
N LEU A 852 4.08 -17.81 39.83
CA LEU A 852 5.01 -18.09 38.73
C LEU A 852 4.36 -17.90 37.36
N LEU A 853 3.09 -18.29 37.22
CA LEU A 853 2.33 -18.06 35.99
C LEU A 853 2.13 -16.56 35.73
N LEU A 854 1.73 -15.78 36.74
CA LEU A 854 1.54 -14.34 36.59
C LEU A 854 2.85 -13.65 36.16
N LEU A 855 3.98 -14.05 36.73
CA LEU A 855 5.30 -13.57 36.31
C LEU A 855 5.67 -14.00 34.88
N ARG A 856 5.38 -15.25 34.49
CA ARG A 856 5.58 -15.73 33.10
C ARG A 856 4.77 -14.88 32.11
N MET A 857 3.52 -14.56 32.43
CA MET A 857 2.65 -13.72 31.60
C MET A 857 3.15 -12.27 31.49
N LEU A 858 3.65 -11.68 32.58
CA LEU A 858 4.29 -10.35 32.55
C LEU A 858 5.57 -10.36 31.70
N CYS A 859 6.43 -11.39 31.85
CA CYS A 859 7.60 -11.57 30.99
C CYS A 859 7.22 -11.65 29.51
N LEU A 860 6.17 -12.41 29.17
CA LEU A 860 5.67 -12.53 27.80
C LEU A 860 5.17 -11.20 27.24
N GLY A 861 4.46 -10.40 28.04
CA GLY A 861 4.03 -9.05 27.66
C GLY A 861 5.22 -8.11 27.39
N GLN A 862 6.22 -8.12 28.27
CA GLN A 862 7.44 -7.30 28.10
C GLN A 862 8.29 -7.72 26.90
N GLY A 863 8.26 -9.00 26.52
CA GLY A 863 8.94 -9.53 25.34
C GLY A 863 8.21 -9.30 24.02
N ALA A 864 7.00 -8.72 24.02
CA ALA A 864 6.15 -8.60 22.83
C ALA A 864 6.85 -7.85 21.69
N TRP A 865 7.46 -6.69 21.98
CA TRP A 865 8.13 -5.89 20.96
C TRP A 865 9.34 -6.62 20.38
N ASP A 866 10.18 -7.20 21.24
CA ASP A 866 11.40 -7.92 20.84
C ASP A 866 11.06 -9.17 19.99
N MET A 867 9.99 -9.89 20.31
CA MET A 867 9.52 -11.05 19.52
C MET A 867 9.00 -10.65 18.13
N ILE A 868 8.29 -9.52 18.04
CA ILE A 868 7.74 -9.03 16.76
C ILE A 868 8.84 -8.43 15.88
N ASP A 869 9.80 -7.72 16.47
CA ASP A 869 10.94 -7.14 15.73
C ASP A 869 11.85 -8.24 15.18
N SER A 870 12.30 -9.15 16.05
CA SER A 870 13.24 -10.20 15.69
C SER A 870 12.64 -11.33 14.87
N GLN A 871 11.31 -11.47 14.85
CA GLN A 871 10.59 -12.62 14.31
C GLN A 871 11.01 -13.96 14.95
N VAL A 872 11.60 -13.91 16.16
CA VAL A 872 11.97 -15.08 16.97
C VAL A 872 10.94 -15.23 18.08
N PHE A 873 9.96 -16.10 17.86
CA PHE A 873 8.84 -16.29 18.77
C PHE A 873 9.16 -17.36 19.82
N LYS A 874 9.91 -16.95 20.85
CA LYS A 874 10.30 -17.80 21.97
C LYS A 874 9.95 -17.13 23.29
N GLU A 875 9.50 -17.93 24.25
CA GLU A 875 9.20 -17.41 25.58
C GLU A 875 10.47 -16.81 26.22
N PRO A 876 10.41 -15.56 26.72
CA PRO A 876 11.49 -14.97 27.50
C PRO A 876 11.74 -15.79 28.77
N ARG A 877 13.01 -15.99 29.11
CA ARG A 877 13.36 -16.70 30.36
C ARG A 877 13.09 -15.80 31.55
N LEU A 878 12.27 -16.28 32.50
CA LEU A 878 12.13 -15.64 33.81
C LEU A 878 13.43 -15.81 34.60
N GLU A 879 14.06 -14.69 34.97
CA GLU A 879 15.26 -14.71 35.80
C GLU A 879 14.93 -15.22 37.21
N LEU A 880 15.64 -16.26 37.65
CA LEU A 880 15.40 -16.89 38.95
C LEU A 880 15.57 -15.91 40.13
N GLU A 881 16.40 -14.89 39.97
CA GLU A 881 16.61 -13.85 40.97
C GLU A 881 15.37 -12.98 41.21
N VAL A 882 14.51 -12.80 40.19
CA VAL A 882 13.23 -12.08 40.37
C VAL A 882 12.35 -12.82 41.38
N VAL A 883 12.30 -14.16 41.28
CA VAL A 883 11.50 -15.00 42.17
C VAL A 883 12.14 -15.13 43.56
N THR A 884 13.47 -15.31 43.62
CA THR A 884 14.16 -15.69 44.85
C THR A 884 14.65 -14.50 45.69
N ARG A 885 14.79 -13.31 45.10
CA ARG A 885 15.31 -12.11 45.77
C ARG A 885 14.37 -10.92 45.68
N PHE A 886 13.86 -10.60 44.49
CA PHE A 886 12.99 -9.44 44.30
C PHE A 886 11.61 -9.64 44.92
N LEU A 887 10.93 -10.78 44.68
CA LEU A 887 9.61 -11.03 45.27
C LEU A 887 9.60 -11.01 46.81
N PRO A 888 10.54 -11.65 47.54
CA PRO A 888 10.64 -11.50 48.99
C PRO A 888 10.86 -10.05 49.45
N ALA A 889 11.68 -9.28 48.72
CA ALA A 889 11.89 -7.86 49.03
C ALA A 889 10.61 -7.03 48.79
N MET A 890 9.87 -7.30 47.71
CA MET A 890 8.58 -6.69 47.45
C MET A 890 7.53 -7.07 48.51
N MET A 891 7.52 -8.32 48.95
CA MET A 891 6.64 -8.81 50.02
C MET A 891 6.89 -8.06 51.33
N SER A 892 8.15 -7.79 51.70
CA SER A 892 8.49 -6.93 52.85
C SER A 892 7.90 -5.51 52.71
N ILE A 893 8.02 -4.90 51.53
CA ILE A 893 7.48 -3.55 51.26
C ILE A 893 5.95 -3.55 51.37
N VAL A 894 5.29 -4.57 50.84
CA VAL A 894 3.83 -4.74 50.92
C VAL A 894 3.38 -4.92 52.37
N VAL A 895 4.12 -5.65 53.21
CA VAL A 895 3.84 -5.77 54.65
C VAL A 895 3.96 -4.43 55.36
N ASP A 896 5.03 -3.68 55.12
CA ASP A 896 5.23 -2.36 55.73
C ASP A 896 4.03 -1.44 55.41
N ASP A 897 3.62 -1.41 54.13
CA ASP A 897 2.52 -0.57 53.65
C ASP A 897 1.17 -1.01 54.23
N TYR A 898 0.94 -2.32 54.31
CA TYR A 898 -0.29 -2.90 54.85
C TYR A 898 -0.39 -2.66 56.37
N THR A 899 0.68 -2.92 57.11
CA THR A 899 0.75 -2.73 58.57
C THR A 899 0.48 -1.28 58.93
N PHE A 900 1.12 -0.34 58.22
CA PHE A 900 0.88 1.09 58.41
C PHE A 900 -0.57 1.49 58.11
N THR A 901 -1.17 0.93 57.06
CA THR A 901 -2.57 1.21 56.69
C THR A 901 -3.55 0.69 57.75
N VAL A 902 -3.27 -0.46 58.35
CA VAL A 902 -4.06 -1.02 59.46
C VAL A 902 -3.90 -0.15 60.71
N GLU A 903 -2.67 0.24 61.05
CA GLU A 903 -2.37 1.08 62.22
C GLU A 903 -3.04 2.46 62.16
N GLN A 904 -3.13 3.06 60.97
CA GLN A 904 -3.87 4.32 60.79
C GLN A 904 -5.37 4.20 61.09
N LYS A 905 -5.95 3.00 60.96
CA LYS A 905 -7.37 2.73 61.23
C LYS A 905 -7.64 2.38 62.71
N LEU A 906 -6.61 2.17 63.53
CA LEU A 906 -6.77 1.90 64.96
C LEU A 906 -7.17 3.17 65.74
N PRO A 907 -7.95 3.03 66.83
CA PRO A 907 -8.23 4.11 67.77
C PRO A 907 -6.95 4.72 68.34
N SER A 908 -6.96 6.00 68.69
CA SER A 908 -5.79 6.75 69.18
C SER A 908 -5.09 6.14 70.40
N GLU A 909 -5.79 5.32 71.18
CA GLU A 909 -5.26 4.65 72.38
C GLU A 909 -4.47 3.36 72.07
N GLU A 910 -4.64 2.78 70.88
CA GLU A 910 -4.02 1.51 70.44
C GLU A 910 -2.90 1.71 69.40
N LYS A 911 -2.59 2.97 69.04
CA LYS A 911 -1.51 3.26 68.08
C LYS A 911 -0.15 3.06 68.71
N SER A 912 0.64 2.13 68.16
CA SER A 912 2.05 1.96 68.48
C SER A 912 2.90 3.12 67.93
N SER A 913 4.08 3.34 68.51
CA SER A 913 5.08 4.31 68.01
C SER A 913 5.93 3.69 66.89
N LEU A 914 5.31 3.02 65.91
CA LEU A 914 6.03 2.41 64.79
C LEU A 914 6.38 3.49 63.76
N THR A 915 7.67 3.73 63.59
CA THR A 915 8.18 4.67 62.58
C THR A 915 8.08 4.04 61.20
N TYR A 916 7.36 4.68 60.27
CA TYR A 916 7.30 4.22 58.89
C TYR A 916 8.71 4.20 58.26
N PRO A 917 9.13 3.13 57.57
CA PRO A 917 10.47 3.05 56.99
C PRO A 917 10.67 4.15 55.92
N ASN A 918 11.74 4.93 56.04
CA ASN A 918 12.00 6.05 55.12
C ASN A 918 12.90 5.69 53.92
N THR A 919 13.49 4.50 53.89
CA THR A 919 14.42 4.04 52.86
C THR A 919 14.03 2.70 52.27
N LEU A 920 14.36 2.48 50.99
CA LEU A 920 14.22 1.19 50.33
C LEU A 920 15.54 0.41 50.41
N PRO A 921 15.50 -0.93 50.47
CA PRO A 921 16.70 -1.74 50.33
C PRO A 921 17.40 -1.48 48.98
N ASP A 922 18.73 -1.29 48.99
CA ASP A 922 19.52 -1.04 47.78
C ASP A 922 19.36 -2.14 46.72
N THR A 923 19.18 -3.39 47.17
CA THR A 923 18.92 -4.54 46.30
C THR A 923 17.59 -4.41 45.57
N PHE A 924 16.54 -3.94 46.24
CA PHE A 924 15.23 -3.71 45.63
C PHE A 924 15.29 -2.59 44.59
N THR A 925 15.95 -1.48 44.92
CA THR A 925 16.18 -0.35 44.00
C THR A 925 16.95 -0.78 42.75
N ARG A 926 17.98 -1.61 42.90
CA ARG A 926 18.76 -2.16 41.77
C ARG A 926 17.88 -3.01 40.85
N TYR A 927 17.06 -3.91 41.39
CA TYR A 927 16.16 -4.73 40.57
C TYR A 927 15.13 -3.89 39.80
N LEU A 928 14.60 -2.82 40.40
CA LEU A 928 13.71 -1.89 39.69
C LEU A 928 14.41 -1.20 38.50
N GLN A 929 15.72 -0.97 38.57
CA GLN A 929 16.49 -0.30 37.50
C GLN A 929 16.99 -1.25 36.40
N GLU A 930 17.32 -2.50 36.75
CA GLU A 930 17.98 -3.44 35.85
C GLU A 930 17.01 -4.44 35.19
N ASN A 931 15.87 -4.75 35.83
CA ASN A 931 14.93 -5.77 35.35
C ASN A 931 13.58 -5.16 34.93
N ARG A 932 13.18 -5.38 33.67
CA ARG A 932 11.94 -4.83 33.08
C ARG A 932 10.67 -5.26 33.82
N VAL A 933 10.60 -6.50 34.29
CA VAL A 933 9.42 -7.05 34.99
C VAL A 933 9.32 -6.48 36.40
N ALA A 934 10.45 -6.38 37.11
CA ALA A 934 10.50 -5.73 38.42
C ALA A 934 10.09 -4.25 38.33
N CYS A 935 10.59 -3.53 37.32
CA CYS A 935 10.21 -2.15 37.03
C CYS A 935 8.71 -2.01 36.77
N GLU A 936 8.13 -2.85 35.90
CA GLU A 936 6.69 -2.86 35.62
C GLU A 936 5.85 -3.12 36.88
N MET A 937 6.24 -4.12 37.68
CA MET A 937 5.58 -4.42 38.95
C MET A 937 5.64 -3.25 39.93
N GLY A 938 6.80 -2.59 40.05
CA GLY A 938 6.97 -1.41 40.89
C GLY A 938 6.10 -0.22 40.46
N LEU A 939 6.02 0.04 39.15
CA LEU A 939 5.22 1.12 38.58
C LEU A 939 3.72 0.95 38.82
N TYR A 940 3.18 -0.24 38.54
CA TYR A 940 1.75 -0.53 38.78
C TYR A 940 1.44 -0.65 40.27
N TYR A 941 2.38 -1.11 41.10
CA TYR A 941 2.23 -1.09 42.56
C TYR A 941 2.13 0.35 43.10
N VAL A 942 3.00 1.26 42.66
CA VAL A 942 2.91 2.67 43.06
C VAL A 942 1.60 3.31 42.59
N LEU A 943 1.13 2.98 41.39
CA LEU A 943 -0.19 3.42 40.93
C LEU A 943 -1.32 2.92 41.85
N HIS A 944 -1.23 1.68 42.33
CA HIS A 944 -2.19 1.12 43.28
C HIS A 944 -2.15 1.85 44.63
N ILE A 945 -0.96 2.09 45.17
CA ILE A 945 -0.73 2.83 46.42
C ILE A 945 -1.18 4.29 46.31
N ALA A 946 -0.99 4.93 45.15
CA ALA A 946 -1.48 6.28 44.88
C ALA A 946 -3.00 6.36 45.01
N LYS A 947 -3.73 5.35 44.53
CA LYS A 947 -5.20 5.26 44.70
C LYS A 947 -5.62 5.10 46.16
N GLN A 948 -4.78 4.49 47.00
CA GLN A 948 -5.02 4.36 48.44
C GLN A 948 -4.67 5.63 49.24
N ARG A 949 -4.11 6.67 48.59
CA ARG A 949 -3.70 7.95 49.21
C ARG A 949 -2.64 7.82 50.33
N ASN A 950 -1.83 6.76 50.29
CA ASN A 950 -0.73 6.57 51.25
C ASN A 950 0.50 7.41 50.86
N LYS A 951 0.59 8.63 51.41
CA LYS A 951 1.65 9.61 51.08
C LYS A 951 3.07 9.13 51.43
N ASN A 952 3.23 8.38 52.53
CA ASN A 952 4.53 7.92 53.00
C ASN A 952 5.13 6.86 52.06
N ALA A 953 4.29 5.93 51.58
CA ALA A 953 4.69 4.93 50.61
C ALA A 953 5.07 5.54 49.25
N LEU A 954 4.35 6.57 48.82
CA LEU A 954 4.70 7.31 47.59
C LEU A 954 6.05 8.02 47.69
N GLN A 955 6.33 8.70 48.81
CA GLN A 955 7.62 9.37 49.05
C GLN A 955 8.78 8.38 49.08
N ARG A 956 8.55 7.17 49.60
CA ARG A 956 9.54 6.07 49.64
C ARG A 956 9.83 5.48 48.26
N LEU A 957 8.80 5.24 47.44
CA LEU A 957 8.90 4.45 46.19
C LEU A 957 9.19 5.28 44.92
N LEU A 958 8.69 6.52 44.84
CA LEU A 958 8.82 7.34 43.63
C LEU A 958 10.27 7.66 43.22
N PRO A 959 11.20 7.99 44.14
CA PRO A 959 12.58 8.30 43.75
C PRO A 959 13.30 7.14 43.06
N ALA A 960 13.10 5.91 43.54
CA ALA A 960 13.71 4.71 42.96
C ALA A 960 13.18 4.41 41.54
N LEU A 961 11.89 4.63 41.30
CA LEU A 961 11.26 4.43 39.99
C LEU A 961 11.57 5.56 39.00
N GLY A 962 11.74 6.79 39.46
CA GLY A 962 12.16 7.91 38.62
C GLY A 962 13.51 7.66 37.93
N VAL A 963 14.46 7.07 38.66
CA VAL A 963 15.78 6.70 38.11
C VAL A 963 15.69 5.49 37.17
N ALA A 964 14.88 4.48 37.50
CA ALA A 964 14.69 3.29 36.68
C ALA A 964 14.06 3.60 35.31
N THR A 965 13.11 4.53 35.28
CA THR A 965 12.31 4.84 34.08
C THR A 965 13.02 5.72 33.07
N ALA A 966 14.01 6.50 33.51
CA ALA A 966 14.92 7.27 32.64
C ALA A 966 15.75 6.38 31.69
N ASN A 967 15.93 5.11 32.02
CA ASN A 967 16.67 4.14 31.21
C ASN A 967 15.79 3.40 30.17
N HIS A 968 14.47 3.63 30.17
CA HIS A 968 13.54 3.00 29.22
C HIS A 968 13.12 3.99 28.12
N LEU A 969 13.16 3.55 26.85
CA LEU A 969 12.98 4.39 25.65
C LEU A 969 11.57 5.03 25.50
N SER A 970 10.59 4.69 26.33
CA SER A 970 9.23 5.25 26.30
C SER A 970 8.65 5.31 27.73
N PRO A 971 8.10 6.45 28.18
CA PRO A 971 7.54 6.57 29.53
C PRO A 971 6.31 5.65 29.70
N PRO A 972 6.33 4.69 30.65
CA PRO A 972 5.21 3.79 30.87
C PRO A 972 3.98 4.51 31.40
N ILE A 973 2.78 4.14 30.91
CA ILE A 973 1.47 4.73 31.22
C ILE A 973 1.22 4.97 32.73
N PRO A 974 1.58 4.05 33.65
CA PRO A 974 1.49 4.31 35.08
C PRO A 974 2.15 5.60 35.54
N ILE A 975 3.27 6.01 34.93
CA ILE A 975 3.97 7.26 35.28
C ILE A 975 3.11 8.48 35.01
N PHE A 976 2.45 8.56 33.85
CA PHE A 976 1.55 9.67 33.54
C PHE A 976 0.36 9.71 34.51
N CYS A 977 -0.17 8.54 34.87
CA CYS A 977 -1.23 8.42 35.87
C CYS A 977 -0.79 8.84 37.29
N ILE A 978 0.52 8.82 37.59
CA ILE A 978 1.07 9.15 38.92
C ILE A 978 1.61 10.59 39.00
N LEU A 979 2.30 11.08 37.96
CA LEU A 979 2.99 12.38 37.99
C LEU A 979 2.05 13.56 37.71
N ASN A 980 1.11 13.42 36.77
CA ASN A 980 0.24 14.53 36.35
C ASN A 980 -0.69 15.06 37.48
N PRO A 981 -1.22 14.21 38.39
CA PRO A 981 -1.94 14.67 39.58
C PRO A 981 -1.04 15.25 40.67
N CYS A 982 0.25 14.87 40.71
CA CYS A 982 1.20 15.33 41.74
C CYS A 982 1.84 16.68 41.41
N THR A 983 1.79 17.10 40.13
CA THR A 983 2.22 18.44 39.67
C THR A 983 1.14 19.51 39.83
N HIS A 984 -0.12 19.11 40.04
CA HIS A 984 -1.25 19.94 40.43
C HIS A 984 -1.45 19.90 41.95
#